data_AF-A0A1C6YMG9-F1
#
_entry.id   AF-A0A1C6YMG9-F1
#
_cell.length_a   1.000
_cell.length_b   1.000
_cell.length_c   1.000
_cell.angle_alpha   90.00
_cell.angle_beta   90.00
_cell.angle_gamma   90.00
#
_symmetry.space_group_name_H-M   'P 1'
#
loop_
_entity.id
_entity.type
_entity.pdbx_description
1 polymer ?
#
loop_
_entity_poly.entity_id
_entity_poly.type
_entity_poly.pdbx_seq_one_letter_code
_entity_poly.pdbx_strand_id
1 'polypeptide(L)'
;MVTKKLLSFNLFLIIVLTFENLSFVKKNTCMINNTIRPNSCGIVNRVLREKPQQHSPKIPKILPFIRNFSLKKYITGDQLQKNILNHINKLSGAHLFQGSKSQLSSITNNKSVGDATKSALGFVSNIGTDIAGNKKTNLGRMLCEGHNNNGGEVTSTENAILKNSKDPQIHYRTDYKPSGFTIDTVTLNINIFDNETTVRSSLSMCTNDNYANEDLVFDGVGLSIKEISINDNKLTEGEDYTYDNEFLTVFAKNVPKGNFVFASEVIIHPETNYALTGLYKSKDIIVSQCEATGFRRITFFIDRPDMMAKYDVTLTADKTKYPVLLSNGDKLNEFDIPGGRHGARFNDPHLKPCYLFAVVAGDLKFLSDKYVTKFTKKPVELYVYSEEKYVSKLKWALECLKKAMKFDEDYFGLEYDLSRLNLVAVSDFNVGAMENKGLNIFNADSLLASKKTSIDFSFERILTVVGHEYFHNYTGNRVTLRDWFQLTLKEGLTVHRENIFSEQTTKTATFRLTHIDILRSVQFLEDSSPLSHPIRPESYISMENFYTNTVYDKGSEVMRMYQTILGDEYYKKGISIYLKKHDGGTATCEDFNEAMNEAYQMKNGNNEDNLDQYLLWFSQSGTPHVTAEYSYDANAKTFTINLSQVTYPDDNQKEKFPLFIPVKVGLISPKDGKDVIPEVVLEFKKDKDTFVFENIEEKPIPSLFREFSAPVYIKDNLTDEERITLLKYDSDAFVRYNVCIDLYMKQIIKNYNEFLAQKTKEANGLEHSLTPVSEDFINAIKHLLEDKHSDPGFKAYIIALPRDRYIMNYIKEVDPIILADTKDYIYKQMGNRLNPILFSIFQDTESKANDMTHFKDESYVDFDQLNMRKLRNSIMVMLSKAQYPHMLKYVKDQAQSPYPSNWLASLSASAYFTGDDYYNLYDKTYNLSKNDELLLQEWLKTVSRSDRSDIYNIIKKLETEILKDSKNPNNIRAVYLPFTSNLRAFNDISGKGYKLMADVIMKVDKFNPMVATQLCDPFKLWNKLDLKRQALMHNEMNRMLSMDNISPNLKEYLLRLTNKM
;
A
#
# COMPACT_ATOMS: atom_id res chain seq x y z
N MET A 1 2.25 60.27 20.82
CA MET A 1 1.79 59.31 19.78
C MET A 1 0.98 58.15 20.39
N VAL A 2 0.00 58.42 21.26
CA VAL A 2 -0.72 57.37 22.04
C VAL A 2 -2.19 57.20 21.61
N THR A 3 -2.80 58.26 21.06
CA THR A 3 -4.23 58.32 20.72
C THR A 3 -4.67 57.46 19.54
N LYS A 4 -3.77 56.91 18.72
CA LYS A 4 -4.11 56.00 17.61
C LYS A 4 -4.26 54.52 17.99
N LYS A 5 -3.84 54.08 19.18
CA LYS A 5 -4.11 52.70 19.67
C LYS A 5 -5.38 52.58 20.52
N LEU A 6 -5.87 53.68 21.10
CA LEU A 6 -7.11 53.66 21.92
C LEU A 6 -8.40 53.53 21.10
N LEU A 7 -8.43 54.01 19.85
CA LEU A 7 -9.66 53.97 19.03
C LEU A 7 -9.99 52.54 18.55
N SER A 8 -8.98 51.80 18.07
CA SER A 8 -9.17 50.44 17.54
C SER A 8 -9.63 49.45 18.60
N PHE A 9 -9.19 49.61 19.84
CA PHE A 9 -9.57 48.71 20.95
C PHE A 9 -11.03 48.90 21.39
N ASN A 10 -11.52 50.15 21.40
CA ASN A 10 -12.91 50.44 21.76
C ASN A 10 -13.90 50.00 20.68
N LEU A 11 -13.55 50.07 19.39
CA LEU A 11 -14.44 49.63 18.31
C LEU A 11 -14.63 48.10 18.34
N PHE A 12 -13.59 47.33 18.67
CA PHE A 12 -13.67 45.88 18.84
C PHE A 12 -14.56 45.50 20.05
N LEU A 13 -14.39 46.18 21.19
CA LEU A 13 -15.17 45.91 22.40
C LEU A 13 -16.68 46.14 22.20
N ILE A 14 -17.05 47.19 21.45
CA ILE A 14 -18.46 47.53 21.18
C ILE A 14 -19.13 46.43 20.32
N ILE A 15 -18.45 45.90 19.31
CA ILE A 15 -19.00 44.84 18.46
C ILE A 15 -19.27 43.56 19.27
N VAL A 16 -18.31 43.13 20.10
CA VAL A 16 -18.47 41.96 20.99
C VAL A 16 -19.64 42.16 21.96
N LEU A 17 -19.72 43.33 22.61
CA LEU A 17 -20.79 43.63 23.58
C LEU A 17 -22.19 43.76 22.97
N THR A 18 -22.32 43.93 21.65
CA THR A 18 -23.63 43.97 20.98
C THR A 18 -24.25 42.62 20.62
N PHE A 19 -23.50 41.51 20.69
CA PHE A 19 -24.03 40.18 20.37
C PHE A 19 -24.30 39.27 21.58
N GLU A 20 -23.77 39.59 22.77
CA GLU A 20 -23.83 38.69 23.94
C GLU A 20 -24.88 39.07 25.01
N ASN A 21 -25.78 40.03 24.73
CA ASN A 21 -26.85 40.40 25.67
C ASN A 21 -28.20 40.67 25.00
N LEU A 22 -28.92 39.59 24.67
CA LEU A 22 -30.38 39.58 24.59
C LEU A 22 -30.95 38.48 25.51
N SER A 23 -31.21 38.88 26.76
CA SER A 23 -32.11 38.24 27.73
C SER A 23 -31.69 36.92 28.40
N PHE A 24 -31.16 37.05 29.62
CA PHE A 24 -31.18 36.02 30.67
C PHE A 24 -32.21 36.38 31.78
N VAL A 25 -32.29 35.56 32.85
CA VAL A 25 -33.02 35.78 34.15
C VAL A 25 -34.49 35.28 34.18
N LYS A 26 -34.97 34.46 35.16
CA LYS A 26 -34.35 33.63 36.24
C LYS A 26 -35.35 32.53 36.72
N LYS A 27 -34.81 31.49 37.39
CA LYS A 27 -35.28 30.70 38.57
C LYS A 27 -36.75 30.90 39.09
N ASN A 28 -37.47 29.91 39.64
CA ASN A 28 -37.02 28.73 40.43
C ASN A 28 -38.13 27.64 40.68
N THR A 29 -37.71 26.50 41.27
CA THR A 29 -38.46 25.55 42.18
C THR A 29 -39.56 24.55 41.74
N CYS A 30 -39.39 23.30 42.25
CA CYS A 30 -40.36 22.27 42.70
C CYS A 30 -41.17 21.33 41.76
N MET A 31 -40.68 20.07 41.71
CA MET A 31 -41.35 18.79 42.10
C MET A 31 -42.58 18.18 41.37
N ILE A 32 -42.66 16.83 41.52
CA ILE A 32 -43.76 15.87 41.22
C ILE A 32 -43.87 15.35 39.76
N ASN A 33 -43.25 14.18 39.55
CA ASN A 33 -43.79 12.89 39.06
C ASN A 33 -44.90 12.77 37.97
N ASN A 34 -44.74 11.64 37.25
CA ASN A 34 -45.74 10.76 36.61
C ASN A 34 -46.13 10.94 35.11
N THR A 35 -45.54 10.05 34.29
CA THR A 35 -46.22 8.97 33.51
C THR A 35 -47.21 9.32 32.37
N ILE A 36 -47.42 8.33 31.48
CA ILE A 36 -48.50 8.17 30.46
C ILE A 36 -48.20 8.68 29.03
N ARG A 37 -47.73 7.74 28.19
CA ARG A 37 -48.15 7.58 26.76
C ARG A 37 -49.66 7.29 26.72
N PRO A 38 -50.48 7.68 25.71
CA PRO A 38 -50.24 7.21 24.33
C PRO A 38 -50.82 8.02 23.13
N ASN A 39 -50.41 7.58 21.94
CA ASN A 39 -51.14 7.41 20.66
C ASN A 39 -52.44 8.20 20.35
N SER A 40 -52.38 9.03 19.29
CA SER A 40 -53.27 8.99 18.08
C SER A 40 -52.75 10.05 17.08
N CYS A 41 -52.41 9.80 15.81
CA CYS A 41 -53.12 9.11 14.71
C CYS A 41 -54.43 9.81 14.32
N GLY A 42 -54.55 10.39 13.11
CA GLY A 42 -55.83 10.97 12.65
C GLY A 42 -55.85 12.13 11.64
N ILE A 43 -55.23 11.97 10.47
CA ILE A 43 -55.93 12.03 9.15
C ILE A 43 -56.95 13.18 8.84
N VAL A 44 -56.75 13.83 7.68
CA VAL A 44 -57.75 14.39 6.71
C VAL A 44 -58.14 15.90 6.67
N ASN A 45 -57.57 16.58 5.65
CA ASN A 45 -58.26 17.24 4.49
C ASN A 45 -58.46 18.77 4.33
N ARG A 46 -58.02 19.20 3.13
CA ARG A 46 -58.74 19.92 2.04
C ARG A 46 -58.74 21.45 1.92
N VAL A 47 -58.22 21.89 0.76
CA VAL A 47 -58.86 22.81 -0.25
C VAL A 47 -58.92 24.30 0.15
N LEU A 48 -58.47 25.28 -0.65
CA LEU A 48 -58.59 25.50 -2.11
C LEU A 48 -57.28 25.80 -2.87
N ARG A 49 -57.39 25.93 -4.21
CA ARG A 49 -56.38 26.51 -5.11
C ARG A 49 -56.63 28.02 -5.28
N GLU A 50 -55.59 28.81 -5.55
CA GLU A 50 -55.63 29.83 -6.62
C GLU A 50 -54.24 30.36 -7.05
N LYS A 51 -54.20 30.97 -8.24
CA LYS A 51 -53.11 31.70 -8.93
C LYS A 51 -53.83 32.84 -9.70
N PRO A 52 -53.25 34.04 -9.96
CA PRO A 52 -51.94 34.17 -10.64
C PRO A 52 -51.10 35.46 -10.38
N GLN A 53 -49.92 35.48 -11.04
CA GLN A 53 -49.17 36.61 -11.65
C GLN A 53 -49.03 38.01 -10.99
N GLN A 54 -47.76 38.37 -10.76
CA GLN A 54 -47.04 39.61 -11.18
C GLN A 54 -47.75 40.98 -11.20
N HIS A 55 -47.15 41.96 -10.51
CA HIS A 55 -46.64 43.18 -11.17
C HIS A 55 -45.59 43.93 -10.31
N SER A 56 -44.76 44.78 -10.94
CA SER A 56 -43.70 45.58 -10.31
C SER A 56 -43.68 47.04 -10.77
N PRO A 57 -43.24 47.97 -9.89
CA PRO A 57 -42.68 49.27 -10.30
C PRO A 57 -41.45 49.70 -9.44
N LYS A 58 -40.61 50.68 -9.78
CA LYS A 58 -40.21 51.38 -11.04
C LYS A 58 -38.92 52.19 -10.72
N ILE A 59 -38.07 52.46 -11.72
CA ILE A 59 -36.90 53.38 -11.61
C ILE A 59 -36.98 54.47 -12.68
N PRO A 60 -36.68 55.75 -12.33
CA PRO A 60 -36.03 56.68 -13.26
C PRO A 60 -34.96 57.57 -12.57
N LYS A 61 -34.00 58.26 -13.22
CA LYS A 61 -33.32 58.24 -14.56
C LYS A 61 -32.06 59.15 -14.38
N ILE A 62 -31.06 59.22 -15.29
CA ILE A 62 -31.01 60.14 -16.47
C ILE A 62 -29.69 59.89 -17.25
N LEU A 63 -29.75 60.11 -18.58
CA LEU A 63 -28.69 60.08 -19.63
C LEU A 63 -29.05 61.20 -20.68
N PRO A 64 -28.25 61.61 -21.70
CA PRO A 64 -27.35 60.83 -22.61
C PRO A 64 -25.82 61.09 -22.35
N PHE A 65 -24.82 61.16 -23.26
CA PHE A 65 -24.68 61.40 -24.72
C PHE A 65 -23.33 60.85 -25.28
N ILE A 66 -23.05 60.75 -26.60
CA ILE A 66 -23.59 59.83 -27.63
C ILE A 66 -22.66 59.81 -28.90
N ARG A 67 -22.80 58.81 -29.81
CA ARG A 67 -22.06 58.56 -31.11
C ARG A 67 -20.71 57.80 -30.99
N ASN A 68 -20.30 56.92 -31.93
CA ASN A 68 -20.86 56.55 -33.26
C ASN A 68 -20.54 55.09 -33.71
N PHE A 69 -21.52 54.42 -34.36
CA PHE A 69 -21.50 53.44 -35.51
C PHE A 69 -20.31 52.47 -35.78
N SER A 70 -20.46 51.26 -36.40
CA SER A 70 -21.60 50.33 -36.63
C SER A 70 -21.20 49.06 -37.44
N LEU A 71 -21.97 47.96 -37.31
CA LEU A 71 -22.31 46.92 -38.32
C LEU A 71 -21.27 45.88 -38.85
N LYS A 72 -21.68 44.59 -38.74
CA LYS A 72 -21.54 43.43 -39.68
C LYS A 72 -20.28 43.28 -40.58
N LYS A 73 -19.59 42.13 -40.49
CA LYS A 73 -19.78 40.94 -41.39
C LYS A 73 -18.74 39.82 -41.13
N TYR A 74 -19.21 38.59 -40.84
CA TYR A 74 -18.41 37.35 -40.69
C TYR A 74 -17.34 37.45 -39.55
N ILE A 75 -16.94 36.38 -38.88
CA ILE A 75 -16.22 35.18 -39.34
C ILE A 75 -16.86 33.90 -38.77
N THR A 76 -16.80 32.81 -39.52
CA THR A 76 -17.34 31.48 -39.15
C THR A 76 -16.28 30.60 -38.47
N GLY A 77 -16.72 29.47 -37.86
CA GLY A 77 -15.84 28.52 -37.17
C GLY A 77 -14.69 27.96 -38.04
N ASP A 78 -14.86 27.95 -39.37
CA ASP A 78 -13.85 27.58 -40.37
C ASP A 78 -12.51 28.30 -40.19
N GLN A 79 -12.51 29.50 -39.59
CA GLN A 79 -11.30 30.31 -39.45
C GLN A 79 -10.51 30.00 -38.17
N LEU A 80 -11.17 29.50 -37.12
CA LEU A 80 -10.48 28.86 -35.99
C LEU A 80 -9.89 27.51 -36.45
N GLN A 81 -10.68 26.74 -37.21
CA GLN A 81 -10.23 25.46 -37.79
C GLN A 81 -9.08 25.66 -38.78
N LYS A 82 -9.08 26.72 -39.61
CA LYS A 82 -7.96 27.07 -40.49
C LYS A 82 -6.70 27.50 -39.74
N ASN A 83 -6.79 28.19 -38.60
CA ASN A 83 -5.60 28.54 -37.83
C ASN A 83 -4.95 27.29 -37.19
N ILE A 84 -5.76 26.32 -36.74
CA ILE A 84 -5.27 25.03 -36.25
C ILE A 84 -4.68 24.19 -37.39
N LEU A 85 -5.38 24.07 -38.53
CA LEU A 85 -4.85 23.36 -39.71
C LEU A 85 -3.61 24.04 -40.32
N ASN A 86 -3.48 25.37 -40.27
CA ASN A 86 -2.28 26.07 -40.75
C ASN A 86 -1.06 25.89 -39.84
N HIS A 87 -1.24 25.44 -38.60
CA HIS A 87 -0.12 25.02 -37.75
C HIS A 87 0.24 23.54 -37.98
N ILE A 88 -0.77 22.65 -38.10
CA ILE A 88 -0.56 21.23 -38.39
C ILE A 88 0.08 21.02 -39.78
N ASN A 89 -0.45 21.67 -40.82
CA ASN A 89 0.08 21.63 -42.19
C ASN A 89 1.46 22.32 -42.35
N LYS A 90 2.05 22.83 -41.27
CA LYS A 90 3.42 23.39 -41.28
C LYS A 90 4.49 22.43 -40.77
N LEU A 91 4.11 21.22 -40.32
CA LEU A 91 5.03 20.18 -39.85
C LEU A 91 4.91 18.84 -40.59
N SER A 92 3.94 18.67 -41.51
CA SER A 92 3.79 17.46 -42.33
C SER A 92 3.58 17.79 -43.82
N GLY A 93 4.68 17.87 -44.57
CA GLY A 93 4.68 18.12 -46.02
C GLY A 93 6.08 18.05 -46.61
N ALA A 94 6.51 16.86 -47.05
CA ALA A 94 7.88 16.59 -47.45
C ALA A 94 8.19 17.01 -48.90
N HIS A 95 9.45 17.36 -49.16
CA HIS A 95 10.03 17.31 -50.51
C HIS A 95 11.33 16.49 -50.49
N LEU A 96 11.34 15.41 -51.28
CA LEU A 96 12.56 14.66 -51.61
C LEU A 96 13.33 15.37 -52.74
N PHE A 97 14.67 15.31 -52.68
CA PHE A 97 15.57 15.09 -53.83
C PHE A 97 16.80 14.35 -53.26
N GLN A 98 17.06 13.08 -53.62
CA GLN A 98 17.74 12.62 -54.85
C GLN A 98 19.09 13.32 -55.10
N GLY A 99 20.19 12.55 -55.11
CA GLY A 99 21.54 13.04 -55.39
C GLY A 99 22.60 11.93 -55.32
N SER A 100 22.89 11.30 -56.46
CA SER A 100 23.77 10.13 -56.57
C SER A 100 25.27 10.41 -56.43
N LYS A 101 26.00 9.44 -55.87
CA LYS A 101 27.36 8.98 -56.25
C LYS A 101 28.38 10.02 -56.80
N SER A 102 29.43 10.19 -55.99
CA SER A 102 30.85 9.89 -56.34
C SER A 102 31.77 10.91 -57.04
N GLN A 103 33.06 10.74 -56.68
CA GLN A 103 34.31 11.15 -57.34
C GLN A 103 34.86 12.59 -57.18
N LEU A 104 36.10 12.63 -56.65
CA LEU A 104 37.33 13.32 -57.10
C LEU A 104 37.30 14.78 -57.62
N SER A 105 38.36 15.61 -57.48
CA SER A 105 39.54 15.61 -56.58
C SER A 105 40.46 16.80 -56.92
N SER A 106 41.06 17.48 -55.93
CA SER A 106 42.31 18.25 -56.16
C SER A 106 43.08 18.59 -54.87
N ILE A 107 44.36 18.20 -54.82
CA ILE A 107 45.56 19.08 -54.74
C ILE A 107 45.59 20.17 -53.62
N THR A 108 46.59 20.27 -52.73
CA THR A 108 47.84 19.48 -52.46
C THR A 108 48.52 19.92 -51.14
N ASN A 109 49.46 19.09 -50.64
CA ASN A 109 50.74 19.46 -49.96
C ASN A 109 50.76 19.97 -48.50
N ASN A 110 51.78 19.69 -47.66
CA ASN A 110 52.71 18.52 -47.59
C ASN A 110 53.58 18.54 -46.28
N LYS A 111 54.38 17.48 -46.08
CA LYS A 111 55.55 17.27 -45.17
C LYS A 111 55.28 16.84 -43.70
N SER A 112 56.12 16.03 -43.03
CA SER A 112 57.10 14.96 -43.40
C SER A 112 57.83 14.44 -42.14
N VAL A 113 58.46 13.25 -41.99
CA VAL A 113 58.49 11.89 -42.60
C VAL A 113 59.32 11.00 -41.62
N GLY A 114 59.09 9.68 -41.52
CA GLY A 114 59.93 8.72 -40.77
C GLY A 114 59.49 7.26 -40.99
N ASP A 115 60.40 6.28 -40.98
CA ASP A 115 60.26 5.08 -41.83
C ASP A 115 60.74 3.70 -41.25
N ALA A 116 60.29 2.61 -41.90
CA ALA A 116 60.96 1.33 -42.17
C ALA A 116 61.05 0.11 -41.20
N THR A 117 60.10 -0.83 -41.39
CA THR A 117 60.31 -2.30 -41.65
C THR A 117 60.69 -3.37 -40.57
N LYS A 118 60.34 -4.64 -40.93
CA LYS A 118 60.76 -5.98 -40.41
C LYS A 118 60.09 -6.50 -39.11
N SER A 119 59.83 -7.80 -38.93
CA SER A 119 59.99 -9.02 -39.77
C SER A 119 58.98 -10.13 -39.40
N ALA A 120 58.89 -11.22 -40.19
CA ALA A 120 57.88 -12.29 -40.05
C ALA A 120 58.45 -13.69 -39.78
N LEU A 121 57.61 -14.57 -39.17
CA LEU A 121 57.67 -16.04 -39.04
C LEU A 121 56.39 -16.47 -38.26
N GLY A 122 55.65 -17.57 -38.49
CA GLY A 122 55.63 -18.52 -39.61
C GLY A 122 55.72 -20.01 -39.19
N PHE A 123 54.61 -20.75 -39.11
CA PHE A 123 54.48 -22.21 -39.39
C PHE A 123 53.01 -22.70 -39.38
N VAL A 124 52.76 -23.97 -39.77
CA VAL A 124 51.46 -24.56 -40.18
C VAL A 124 51.35 -26.04 -39.72
N SER A 125 50.14 -26.65 -39.80
CA SER A 125 49.80 -28.10 -39.80
C SER A 125 49.35 -28.71 -38.45
N ASN A 126 48.49 -29.76 -38.37
CA ASN A 126 47.69 -30.44 -39.41
C ASN A 126 46.41 -31.16 -38.86
N ILE A 127 45.69 -31.91 -39.72
CA ILE A 127 44.35 -32.51 -39.50
C ILE A 127 44.37 -34.06 -39.62
N GLY A 128 43.45 -34.78 -38.96
CA GLY A 128 42.92 -36.12 -39.34
C GLY A 128 43.26 -37.31 -38.42
N THR A 129 42.56 -38.46 -38.43
CA THR A 129 41.30 -38.89 -39.12
C THR A 129 40.82 -40.28 -38.62
N ASP A 130 39.49 -40.46 -38.45
CA ASP A 130 38.66 -41.69 -38.63
C ASP A 130 39.03 -43.02 -37.86
N ILE A 131 38.33 -44.18 -37.87
CA ILE A 131 37.32 -44.83 -38.74
C ILE A 131 36.25 -45.69 -37.98
N ALA A 132 34.97 -45.58 -38.41
CA ALA A 132 33.81 -46.52 -38.41
C ALA A 132 33.25 -47.25 -37.15
N GLY A 133 31.89 -47.42 -37.13
CA GLY A 133 31.12 -48.14 -36.09
C GLY A 133 29.81 -48.87 -36.51
N ASN A 134 29.27 -48.63 -37.72
CA ASN A 134 28.32 -49.48 -38.48
C ASN A 134 26.77 -49.48 -38.18
N LYS A 135 26.00 -49.49 -39.29
CA LYS A 135 24.61 -49.99 -39.54
C LYS A 135 23.31 -49.18 -39.22
N LYS A 136 22.56 -48.99 -40.34
CA LYS A 136 21.09 -49.06 -40.54
C LYS A 136 20.20 -47.89 -40.01
N THR A 137 19.19 -47.41 -40.76
CA THR A 137 18.93 -47.49 -42.23
C THR A 137 18.04 -46.32 -42.69
N ASN A 138 18.34 -45.77 -43.87
CA ASN A 138 17.52 -44.78 -44.57
C ASN A 138 16.13 -45.32 -44.95
N LEU A 139 15.13 -44.43 -45.01
CA LEU A 139 14.45 -44.16 -46.27
C LEU A 139 13.94 -42.71 -46.31
N GLY A 140 13.94 -42.11 -47.50
CA GLY A 140 13.32 -40.83 -47.79
C GLY A 140 13.21 -40.63 -49.29
N ARG A 141 12.40 -39.66 -49.74
CA ARG A 141 12.46 -39.17 -51.12
C ARG A 141 11.96 -37.73 -51.24
N MET A 142 12.39 -37.12 -52.33
CA MET A 142 12.26 -35.71 -52.71
C MET A 142 12.02 -35.67 -54.23
N LEU A 143 11.68 -34.50 -54.78
CA LEU A 143 11.52 -34.20 -56.22
C LEU A 143 10.15 -34.66 -56.80
N CYS A 144 9.60 -34.02 -57.85
CA CYS A 144 10.19 -32.99 -58.74
C CYS A 144 9.15 -32.02 -59.38
N GLU A 145 9.70 -30.99 -60.06
CA GLU A 145 9.14 -30.24 -61.23
C GLU A 145 7.87 -29.36 -61.11
N GLY A 146 7.76 -28.33 -61.97
CA GLY A 146 6.42 -27.83 -62.38
C GLY A 146 6.13 -26.35 -62.70
N HIS A 147 7.03 -25.57 -63.32
CA HIS A 147 6.76 -24.38 -64.19
C HIS A 147 5.48 -23.48 -64.08
N ASN A 148 5.73 -22.15 -64.26
CA ASN A 148 4.90 -21.12 -64.94
C ASN A 148 3.80 -20.32 -64.19
N ASN A 149 4.04 -19.00 -64.16
CA ASN A 149 3.15 -17.88 -64.49
C ASN A 149 1.62 -18.11 -64.61
N ASN A 150 0.85 -17.36 -63.83
CA ASN A 150 0.29 -16.08 -64.31
C ASN A 150 -0.24 -15.23 -63.14
N GLY A 151 -0.41 -13.92 -63.37
CA GLY A 151 -0.86 -12.96 -62.36
C GLY A 151 -2.37 -12.69 -62.39
N GLY A 152 -2.86 -12.02 -61.35
CA GLY A 152 -4.22 -11.49 -61.25
C GLY A 152 -4.39 -10.72 -59.94
N GLU A 153 -4.66 -9.42 -60.02
CA GLU A 153 -5.03 -8.62 -58.85
C GLU A 153 -6.49 -8.90 -58.48
N VAL A 154 -6.77 -9.16 -57.21
CA VAL A 154 -8.11 -9.03 -56.62
C VAL A 154 -7.96 -8.29 -55.29
N THR A 155 -8.83 -7.31 -55.07
CA THR A 155 -8.72 -6.35 -53.96
C THR A 155 -9.53 -6.75 -52.73
N SER A 156 -8.98 -6.40 -51.56
CA SER A 156 -9.68 -6.06 -50.31
C SER A 156 -10.45 -7.16 -49.55
N THR A 157 -10.70 -6.83 -48.26
CA THR A 157 -11.65 -7.49 -47.33
C THR A 157 -11.46 -9.00 -47.06
N GLU A 158 -10.36 -9.36 -46.40
CA GLU A 158 -10.36 -10.40 -45.34
C GLU A 158 -9.09 -10.30 -44.49
N ASN A 159 -9.19 -9.75 -43.27
CA ASN A 159 -8.11 -9.74 -42.27
C ASN A 159 -8.63 -9.36 -40.87
N ALA A 160 -9.64 -10.09 -40.41
CA ALA A 160 -10.23 -9.97 -39.07
C ALA A 160 -10.49 -11.36 -38.46
N ILE A 161 -9.50 -12.26 -38.57
CA ILE A 161 -9.59 -13.65 -38.10
C ILE A 161 -8.42 -13.96 -37.18
N LEU A 162 -8.74 -14.23 -35.91
CA LEU A 162 -7.94 -14.96 -34.91
C LEU A 162 -6.45 -14.59 -34.79
N LYS A 163 -6.15 -13.59 -33.95
CA LYS A 163 -4.88 -13.60 -33.20
C LYS A 163 -4.83 -14.86 -32.32
N ASN A 164 -3.75 -15.62 -32.38
CA ASN A 164 -3.50 -16.70 -31.41
C ASN A 164 -3.28 -16.10 -30.01
N SER A 165 -4.25 -16.28 -29.11
CA SER A 165 -4.31 -15.67 -27.77
C SER A 165 -3.39 -16.37 -26.76
N LYS A 166 -2.08 -16.07 -26.80
CA LYS A 166 -1.09 -16.52 -25.80
C LYS A 166 -0.47 -15.42 -24.94
N ASP A 167 -0.68 -14.17 -25.33
CA ASP A 167 -0.25 -13.00 -24.57
C ASP A 167 -1.47 -12.39 -23.83
N PRO A 168 -1.31 -12.00 -22.56
CA PRO A 168 -2.41 -11.50 -21.75
C PRO A 168 -2.90 -10.13 -22.23
N GLN A 169 -4.19 -9.86 -22.02
CA GLN A 169 -4.77 -8.54 -22.29
C GLN A 169 -4.21 -7.51 -21.30
N ILE A 170 -3.75 -6.37 -21.82
CA ILE A 170 -3.30 -5.22 -21.01
C ILE A 170 -4.44 -4.20 -20.98
N HIS A 171 -4.69 -3.64 -19.79
CA HIS A 171 -5.58 -2.49 -19.60
C HIS A 171 -4.73 -1.22 -19.45
N TYR A 172 -5.15 -0.12 -20.07
CA TYR A 172 -4.48 1.19 -19.99
C TYR A 172 -5.37 2.25 -19.36
N ARG A 173 -4.80 3.14 -18.55
CA ARG A 173 -5.52 4.24 -17.87
C ARG A 173 -6.16 5.24 -18.83
N THR A 174 -5.53 5.45 -19.99
CA THR A 174 -6.02 6.31 -21.07
C THR A 174 -7.29 5.80 -21.74
N ASP A 175 -7.56 4.50 -21.64
CA ASP A 175 -8.58 3.81 -22.41
C ASP A 175 -9.90 3.70 -21.61
N TYR A 176 -9.99 4.38 -20.46
CA TYR A 176 -11.21 4.48 -19.68
C TYR A 176 -12.34 5.09 -20.53
N LYS A 177 -13.42 4.32 -20.65
CA LYS A 177 -14.73 4.76 -21.13
C LYS A 177 -15.81 4.24 -20.17
N PRO A 178 -16.91 4.98 -19.96
CA PRO A 178 -18.12 4.43 -19.33
C PRO A 178 -18.64 3.18 -20.05
N SER A 179 -19.40 2.36 -19.34
CA SER A 179 -20.18 1.27 -19.94
C SER A 179 -21.36 1.83 -20.74
N GLY A 180 -21.75 1.15 -21.83
CA GLY A 180 -23.05 1.37 -22.50
C GLY A 180 -24.25 0.86 -21.69
N PHE A 181 -23.99 0.09 -20.63
CA PHE A 181 -25.00 -0.50 -19.75
C PHE A 181 -24.93 0.08 -18.34
N THR A 182 -26.07 0.08 -17.63
CA THR A 182 -26.17 0.28 -16.18
C THR A 182 -26.76 -0.96 -15.50
N ILE A 183 -26.50 -1.12 -14.20
CA ILE A 183 -27.12 -2.14 -13.34
C ILE A 183 -27.65 -1.42 -12.10
N ASP A 184 -28.96 -1.20 -12.01
CA ASP A 184 -29.56 -0.40 -10.93
C ASP A 184 -29.73 -1.21 -9.63
N THR A 185 -30.00 -2.52 -9.76
CA THR A 185 -30.30 -3.40 -8.63
C THR A 185 -29.92 -4.84 -8.94
N VAL A 186 -29.28 -5.48 -7.97
CA VAL A 186 -28.84 -6.88 -7.95
C VAL A 186 -29.67 -7.63 -6.91
N THR A 187 -30.42 -8.65 -7.33
CA THR A 187 -31.13 -9.56 -6.42
C THR A 187 -30.44 -10.93 -6.46
N LEU A 188 -29.85 -11.36 -5.34
CA LEU A 188 -29.10 -12.60 -5.22
C LEU A 188 -29.81 -13.63 -4.34
N ASN A 189 -29.79 -14.89 -4.75
CA ASN A 189 -30.15 -16.04 -3.94
C ASN A 189 -28.96 -17.01 -3.94
N ILE A 190 -28.25 -17.11 -2.82
CA ILE A 190 -27.04 -17.94 -2.65
C ILE A 190 -27.39 -19.13 -1.77
N ASN A 191 -27.41 -20.33 -2.36
CA ASN A 191 -27.81 -21.56 -1.70
C ASN A 191 -26.59 -22.45 -1.48
N ILE A 192 -26.07 -22.45 -0.25
CA ILE A 192 -24.85 -23.17 0.14
C ILE A 192 -25.22 -24.62 0.45
N PHE A 193 -24.55 -25.58 -0.18
CA PHE A 193 -24.62 -27.01 0.13
C PHE A 193 -23.23 -27.56 0.50
N ASP A 194 -23.09 -28.87 0.66
CA ASP A 194 -21.85 -29.50 1.15
C ASP A 194 -20.75 -29.64 0.09
N ASN A 195 -21.11 -29.66 -1.20
CA ASN A 195 -20.20 -29.91 -2.32
C ASN A 195 -20.39 -28.95 -3.51
N GLU A 196 -21.33 -27.99 -3.39
CA GLU A 196 -21.64 -26.98 -4.39
C GLU A 196 -22.35 -25.80 -3.72
N THR A 197 -22.39 -24.66 -4.40
CA THR A 197 -23.24 -23.52 -4.06
C THR A 197 -23.94 -23.03 -5.31
N THR A 198 -25.27 -23.00 -5.29
CA THR A 198 -26.10 -22.47 -6.38
C THR A 198 -26.30 -20.99 -6.17
N VAL A 199 -25.88 -20.16 -7.12
CA VAL A 199 -26.10 -18.71 -7.13
C VAL A 199 -27.09 -18.38 -8.22
N ARG A 200 -28.26 -17.86 -7.82
CA ARG A 200 -29.18 -17.20 -8.76
C ARG A 200 -29.02 -15.69 -8.63
N SER A 201 -28.83 -15.03 -9.75
CA SER A 201 -28.72 -13.57 -9.87
C SER A 201 -29.81 -13.03 -10.78
N SER A 202 -30.37 -11.89 -10.41
CA SER A 202 -31.24 -11.07 -11.26
C SER A 202 -30.74 -9.63 -11.23
N LEU A 203 -30.36 -9.13 -12.40
CA LEU A 203 -29.82 -7.80 -12.63
C LEU A 203 -30.89 -6.96 -13.32
N SER A 204 -31.35 -5.89 -12.65
CA SER A 204 -32.15 -4.85 -13.29
C SER A 204 -31.20 -3.91 -14.04
N MET A 205 -31.33 -3.85 -15.36
CA MET A 205 -30.35 -3.21 -16.26
C MET A 205 -31.00 -2.23 -17.23
N CYS A 206 -30.22 -1.28 -17.75
CA CYS A 206 -30.64 -0.38 -18.82
C CYS A 206 -29.47 -0.04 -19.76
N THR A 207 -29.77 0.11 -21.05
CA THR A 207 -28.84 0.73 -22.02
C THR A 207 -28.84 2.25 -21.83
N ASN A 208 -27.66 2.88 -21.68
CA ASN A 208 -27.52 4.33 -21.50
C ASN A 208 -27.05 5.05 -22.78
N ASP A 209 -26.84 6.37 -22.70
CA ASP A 209 -26.46 7.22 -23.86
C ASP A 209 -25.13 6.85 -24.55
N ASN A 210 -24.29 6.03 -23.90
CA ASN A 210 -23.05 5.50 -24.49
C ASN A 210 -23.27 4.21 -25.30
N TYR A 211 -24.47 3.60 -25.26
CA TYR A 211 -24.78 2.35 -25.95
C TYR A 211 -24.78 2.53 -27.47
N ALA A 212 -23.86 1.85 -28.14
CA ALA A 212 -23.59 1.91 -29.57
C ALA A 212 -24.16 0.71 -30.35
N ASN A 213 -25.01 -0.11 -29.74
CA ASN A 213 -25.47 -1.42 -30.24
C ASN A 213 -24.37 -2.51 -30.17
N GLU A 214 -23.50 -2.46 -29.17
CA GLU A 214 -22.53 -3.50 -28.83
C GLU A 214 -23.18 -4.74 -28.20
N ASP A 215 -22.43 -5.84 -28.18
CA ASP A 215 -22.79 -7.04 -27.42
C ASP A 215 -22.75 -6.77 -25.91
N LEU A 216 -23.64 -7.43 -25.15
CA LEU A 216 -23.63 -7.37 -23.69
C LEU A 216 -22.62 -8.40 -23.16
N VAL A 217 -21.43 -7.91 -22.80
CA VAL A 217 -20.35 -8.73 -22.22
C VAL A 217 -20.38 -8.59 -20.69
N PHE A 218 -20.50 -9.73 -20.01
CA PHE A 218 -20.30 -9.87 -18.58
C PHE A 218 -18.98 -10.59 -18.30
N ASP A 219 -18.28 -10.16 -17.25
CA ASP A 219 -17.24 -10.94 -16.61
C ASP A 219 -17.86 -12.12 -15.84
N GLY A 220 -17.27 -13.31 -15.95
CA GLY A 220 -17.70 -14.50 -15.21
C GLY A 220 -16.66 -15.60 -15.27
N VAL A 221 -15.95 -15.87 -14.17
CA VAL A 221 -14.74 -16.72 -14.20
C VAL A 221 -14.95 -18.04 -13.47
N GLY A 222 -14.94 -19.15 -14.21
CA GLY A 222 -15.10 -20.49 -13.64
C GLY A 222 -16.53 -20.86 -13.20
N LEU A 223 -17.55 -20.28 -13.85
CA LEU A 223 -18.96 -20.46 -13.47
C LEU A 223 -19.61 -21.61 -14.24
N SER A 224 -20.24 -22.56 -13.56
CA SER A 224 -21.02 -23.62 -14.22
C SER A 224 -22.45 -23.13 -14.48
N ILE A 225 -22.75 -22.73 -15.73
CA ILE A 225 -24.09 -22.25 -16.13
C ILE A 225 -25.14 -23.36 -15.97
N LYS A 226 -26.27 -23.04 -15.35
CA LYS A 226 -27.52 -23.84 -15.41
C LYS A 226 -28.50 -23.25 -16.43
N GLU A 227 -28.71 -21.95 -16.35
CA GLU A 227 -29.52 -21.19 -17.30
C GLU A 227 -29.17 -19.69 -17.24
N ILE A 228 -29.37 -18.99 -18.36
CA ILE A 228 -29.43 -17.53 -18.42
C ILE A 228 -30.68 -17.09 -19.19
N SER A 229 -31.20 -15.91 -18.88
CA SER A 229 -32.41 -15.37 -19.49
C SER A 229 -32.41 -13.84 -19.55
N ILE A 230 -33.21 -13.29 -20.47
CA ILE A 230 -33.53 -11.88 -20.55
C ILE A 230 -35.05 -11.71 -20.57
N ASN A 231 -35.59 -10.93 -19.64
CA ASN A 231 -37.03 -10.72 -19.44
C ASN A 231 -37.82 -12.05 -19.39
N ASP A 232 -37.35 -12.99 -18.56
CA ASP A 232 -37.85 -14.36 -18.39
C ASP A 232 -37.73 -15.31 -19.62
N ASN A 233 -37.21 -14.83 -20.75
CA ASN A 233 -36.93 -15.67 -21.93
C ASN A 233 -35.52 -16.26 -21.81
N LYS A 234 -35.40 -17.59 -21.77
CA LYS A 234 -34.09 -18.28 -21.73
C LYS A 234 -33.35 -18.08 -23.06
N LEU A 235 -32.03 -17.86 -22.97
CA LEU A 235 -31.15 -17.73 -24.14
C LEU A 235 -30.50 -19.08 -24.48
N THR A 236 -30.12 -19.29 -25.74
CA THR A 236 -29.50 -20.52 -26.23
C THR A 236 -28.01 -20.32 -26.52
N GLU A 237 -27.15 -21.22 -26.05
CA GLU A 237 -25.71 -21.13 -26.28
C GLU A 237 -25.35 -21.34 -27.77
N GLY A 238 -24.38 -20.59 -28.28
CA GLY A 238 -23.98 -20.57 -29.68
C GLY A 238 -24.94 -19.81 -30.60
N GLU A 239 -26.24 -19.79 -30.31
CA GLU A 239 -27.23 -19.01 -31.06
C GLU A 239 -27.38 -17.59 -30.53
N ASP A 240 -27.46 -17.41 -29.20
CA ASP A 240 -27.77 -16.14 -28.55
C ASP A 240 -26.65 -15.57 -27.69
N TYR A 241 -25.77 -16.45 -27.19
CA TYR A 241 -24.61 -16.09 -26.37
C TYR A 241 -23.46 -17.08 -26.54
N THR A 242 -22.25 -16.68 -26.14
CA THR A 242 -21.12 -17.61 -25.92
C THR A 242 -20.49 -17.38 -24.56
N TYR A 243 -19.96 -18.45 -23.95
CA TYR A 243 -19.19 -18.40 -22.71
C TYR A 243 -17.87 -19.14 -22.87
N ASP A 244 -16.74 -18.49 -22.59
CA ASP A 244 -15.38 -19.03 -22.76
C ASP A 244 -14.68 -19.39 -21.44
N ASN A 245 -15.44 -19.43 -20.34
CA ASN A 245 -14.98 -19.57 -18.95
C ASN A 245 -14.34 -18.31 -18.30
N GLU A 246 -14.28 -17.17 -19.01
CA GLU A 246 -13.87 -15.87 -18.49
C GLU A 246 -14.90 -14.75 -18.75
N PHE A 247 -15.52 -14.74 -19.93
CA PHE A 247 -16.51 -13.75 -20.39
C PHE A 247 -17.77 -14.43 -20.94
N LEU A 248 -18.94 -13.96 -20.51
CA LEU A 248 -20.24 -14.28 -21.11
C LEU A 248 -20.63 -13.15 -22.07
N THR A 249 -20.68 -13.44 -23.36
CA THR A 249 -21.06 -12.48 -24.40
C THR A 249 -22.47 -12.81 -24.91
N VAL A 250 -23.43 -11.93 -24.67
CA VAL A 250 -24.79 -12.00 -25.25
C VAL A 250 -24.86 -11.09 -26.48
N PHE A 251 -25.21 -11.67 -27.64
CA PHE A 251 -25.12 -10.95 -28.91
C PHE A 251 -26.10 -9.77 -29.00
N ALA A 252 -25.65 -8.63 -29.55
CA ALA A 252 -26.36 -7.36 -29.61
C ALA A 252 -27.78 -7.44 -30.21
N LYS A 253 -28.00 -8.39 -31.14
CA LYS A 253 -29.32 -8.70 -31.72
C LYS A 253 -30.40 -9.06 -30.68
N ASN A 254 -29.98 -9.57 -29.51
CA ASN A 254 -30.83 -10.06 -28.43
C ASN A 254 -30.84 -9.12 -27.20
N VAL A 255 -30.05 -8.05 -27.23
CA VAL A 255 -29.94 -7.07 -26.14
C VAL A 255 -31.10 -6.06 -26.25
N PRO A 256 -32.02 -5.99 -25.27
CA PRO A 256 -33.13 -5.05 -25.31
C PRO A 256 -32.64 -3.60 -25.19
N LYS A 257 -33.39 -2.67 -25.78
CA LYS A 257 -33.13 -1.22 -25.65
C LYS A 257 -33.99 -0.62 -24.55
N GLY A 258 -33.38 0.19 -23.70
CA GLY A 258 -33.97 0.67 -22.46
C GLY A 258 -33.85 -0.37 -21.35
N ASN A 259 -34.85 -0.44 -20.46
CA ASN A 259 -34.81 -1.30 -19.28
C ASN A 259 -35.06 -2.78 -19.62
N PHE A 260 -34.29 -3.68 -19.01
CA PHE A 260 -34.52 -5.12 -19.03
C PHE A 260 -34.03 -5.79 -17.75
N VAL A 261 -34.41 -7.05 -17.55
CA VAL A 261 -33.86 -7.92 -16.51
C VAL A 261 -33.02 -9.00 -17.17
N PHE A 262 -31.73 -9.06 -16.84
CA PHE A 262 -30.92 -10.25 -17.06
C PHE A 262 -31.02 -11.14 -15.81
N ALA A 263 -31.17 -12.45 -15.98
CA ALA A 263 -31.12 -13.39 -14.86
C ALA A 263 -30.32 -14.64 -15.21
N SER A 264 -29.65 -15.22 -14.21
CA SER A 264 -28.80 -16.39 -14.38
C SER A 264 -28.82 -17.28 -13.15
N GLU A 265 -28.77 -18.60 -13.36
CA GLU A 265 -28.41 -19.57 -12.32
C GLU A 265 -27.06 -20.22 -12.68
N VAL A 266 -26.12 -20.21 -11.72
CA VAL A 266 -24.79 -20.83 -11.83
C VAL A 266 -24.48 -21.68 -10.61
N ILE A 267 -23.60 -22.66 -10.79
CA ILE A 267 -22.94 -23.40 -9.69
C ILE A 267 -21.48 -22.97 -9.56
N ILE A 268 -21.05 -22.80 -8.31
CA ILE A 268 -19.67 -22.54 -7.88
C ILE A 268 -19.28 -23.47 -6.71
N HIS A 269 -17.98 -23.64 -6.49
CA HIS A 269 -17.39 -24.65 -5.60
C HIS A 269 -16.49 -24.03 -4.52
N PRO A 270 -17.07 -23.35 -3.49
CA PRO A 270 -16.28 -22.67 -2.47
C PRO A 270 -15.41 -23.62 -1.62
N GLU A 271 -15.80 -24.88 -1.50
CA GLU A 271 -15.06 -25.92 -0.77
C GLU A 271 -13.77 -26.39 -1.44
N THR A 272 -13.55 -26.01 -2.72
CA THR A 272 -12.29 -26.26 -3.46
C THR A 272 -11.59 -24.99 -3.94
N ASN A 273 -12.14 -23.80 -3.65
CA ASN A 273 -11.56 -22.51 -4.03
C ASN A 273 -10.39 -22.08 -3.11
N TYR A 274 -9.23 -22.70 -3.31
CA TYR A 274 -8.01 -22.41 -2.54
C TYR A 274 -7.31 -21.10 -2.92
N ALA A 275 -7.79 -20.39 -3.95
CA ALA A 275 -7.27 -19.09 -4.37
C ALA A 275 -7.75 -17.94 -3.47
N LEU A 276 -8.82 -18.18 -2.69
CA LEU A 276 -9.39 -17.25 -1.70
C LEU A 276 -9.87 -15.92 -2.33
N THR A 277 -10.32 -15.97 -3.58
CA THR A 277 -10.99 -14.86 -4.29
C THR A 277 -12.30 -15.33 -4.92
N GLY A 278 -13.33 -14.49 -4.91
CA GLY A 278 -14.73 -14.94 -5.04
C GLY A 278 -15.26 -15.54 -3.74
N LEU A 279 -16.14 -16.53 -3.83
CA LEU A 279 -16.66 -17.28 -2.68
C LEU A 279 -15.77 -18.50 -2.40
N TYR A 280 -15.37 -18.70 -1.15
CA TYR A 280 -14.51 -19.81 -0.72
C TYR A 280 -14.81 -20.28 0.71
N LYS A 281 -14.14 -21.36 1.13
CA LYS A 281 -14.26 -21.96 2.47
C LYS A 281 -12.94 -21.78 3.24
N SER A 282 -12.98 -21.02 4.34
CA SER A 282 -11.89 -20.95 5.34
C SER A 282 -12.28 -21.83 6.53
N LYS A 283 -11.56 -22.95 6.73
CA LYS A 283 -11.94 -24.04 7.65
C LYS A 283 -13.40 -24.48 7.48
N ASP A 284 -14.30 -24.06 8.36
CA ASP A 284 -15.75 -24.33 8.32
C ASP A 284 -16.62 -23.07 8.15
N ILE A 285 -16.00 -21.94 7.82
CA ILE A 285 -16.67 -20.69 7.46
C ILE A 285 -16.67 -20.56 5.93
N ILE A 286 -17.85 -20.35 5.33
CA ILE A 286 -17.98 -19.85 3.95
C ILE A 286 -17.86 -18.33 3.98
N VAL A 287 -17.03 -17.77 3.12
CA VAL A 287 -16.67 -16.34 3.11
C VAL A 287 -16.33 -15.88 1.68
N SER A 288 -16.52 -14.59 1.39
CA SER A 288 -16.19 -13.98 0.10
C SER A 288 -15.02 -12.99 0.19
N GLN A 289 -14.22 -12.90 -0.87
CA GLN A 289 -13.32 -11.77 -1.15
C GLN A 289 -13.56 -11.29 -2.58
N CYS A 290 -14.08 -10.07 -2.75
CA CYS A 290 -14.56 -9.58 -4.04
C CYS A 290 -13.63 -8.55 -4.68
N GLU A 291 -12.76 -7.87 -3.92
CA GLU A 291 -11.76 -6.95 -4.47
C GLU A 291 -10.49 -7.70 -4.94
N ALA A 292 -9.88 -7.37 -6.08
CA ALA A 292 -10.30 -6.36 -7.08
C ALA A 292 -11.44 -6.85 -7.99
N THR A 293 -11.29 -8.04 -8.56
CA THR A 293 -12.16 -8.58 -9.61
C THR A 293 -12.57 -10.01 -9.26
N GLY A 294 -13.09 -10.16 -8.03
CA GLY A 294 -13.51 -11.43 -7.44
C GLY A 294 -15.02 -11.69 -7.55
N PHE A 295 -15.86 -10.67 -7.74
CA PHE A 295 -17.31 -10.87 -7.80
C PHE A 295 -17.74 -11.70 -9.04
N ARG A 296 -17.02 -11.55 -10.16
CA ARG A 296 -17.12 -12.43 -11.35
C ARG A 296 -16.92 -13.93 -11.07
N ARG A 297 -16.34 -14.31 -9.92
CA ARG A 297 -16.19 -15.72 -9.48
C ARG A 297 -17.39 -16.22 -8.64
N ILE A 298 -18.43 -15.41 -8.52
CA ILE A 298 -19.66 -15.73 -7.77
C ILE A 298 -20.87 -15.77 -8.72
N THR A 299 -20.98 -14.80 -9.64
CA THR A 299 -22.00 -14.73 -10.69
C THR A 299 -21.53 -13.81 -11.81
N PHE A 300 -22.20 -13.84 -12.97
CA PHE A 300 -22.01 -12.87 -14.04
C PHE A 300 -22.29 -11.43 -13.58
N PHE A 301 -21.38 -10.52 -13.93
CA PHE A 301 -21.52 -9.08 -13.68
C PHE A 301 -20.66 -8.27 -14.65
N ILE A 302 -20.84 -6.95 -14.69
CA ILE A 302 -19.88 -6.03 -15.33
C ILE A 302 -18.94 -5.57 -14.21
N ASP A 303 -17.90 -6.36 -13.93
CA ASP A 303 -17.17 -6.40 -12.66
C ASP A 303 -16.03 -5.35 -12.63
N ARG A 304 -16.45 -4.08 -12.54
CA ARG A 304 -15.64 -2.85 -12.50
C ARG A 304 -16.31 -1.77 -11.61
N PRO A 305 -15.55 -0.87 -10.96
CA PRO A 305 -16.04 -0.13 -9.79
C PRO A 305 -16.99 1.05 -10.08
N ASP A 306 -17.14 1.47 -11.34
CA ASP A 306 -18.16 2.43 -11.78
C ASP A 306 -19.55 1.82 -12.02
N MET A 307 -19.68 0.48 -11.99
CA MET A 307 -20.98 -0.21 -12.04
C MET A 307 -21.61 -0.29 -10.65
N MET A 308 -22.02 0.87 -10.12
CA MET A 308 -22.63 1.00 -8.79
C MET A 308 -24.11 0.58 -8.79
N ALA A 309 -24.47 -0.38 -7.93
CA ALA A 309 -25.82 -0.95 -7.84
C ALA A 309 -26.32 -1.07 -6.38
N LYS A 310 -27.63 -1.26 -6.20
CA LYS A 310 -28.21 -1.70 -4.90
C LYS A 310 -28.25 -3.22 -4.81
N TYR A 311 -28.19 -3.77 -3.60
CA TYR A 311 -28.09 -5.22 -3.38
C TYR A 311 -29.15 -5.72 -2.41
N ASP A 312 -29.96 -6.67 -2.88
CA ASP A 312 -30.87 -7.50 -2.09
C ASP A 312 -30.34 -8.95 -2.11
N VAL A 313 -30.00 -9.49 -0.95
CA VAL A 313 -29.20 -10.72 -0.83
C VAL A 313 -29.90 -11.71 0.09
N THR A 314 -30.36 -12.83 -0.47
CA THR A 314 -30.88 -13.96 0.30
C THR A 314 -29.85 -15.09 0.35
N LEU A 315 -29.43 -15.46 1.55
CA LEU A 315 -28.56 -16.62 1.79
C LEU A 315 -29.42 -17.78 2.30
N THR A 316 -29.13 -19.01 1.87
CA THR A 316 -29.64 -20.23 2.51
C THR A 316 -28.53 -21.24 2.74
N ALA A 317 -28.58 -21.96 3.87
CA ALA A 317 -27.58 -22.94 4.26
C ALA A 317 -28.17 -24.02 5.19
N ASP A 318 -27.38 -25.06 5.51
CA ASP A 318 -27.68 -25.94 6.64
C ASP A 318 -27.60 -25.17 7.97
N LYS A 319 -28.63 -25.30 8.82
CA LYS A 319 -28.76 -24.52 10.07
C LYS A 319 -27.80 -24.98 11.17
N THR A 320 -27.26 -26.19 11.09
CA THR A 320 -26.37 -26.78 12.10
C THR A 320 -24.92 -26.38 11.86
N LYS A 321 -24.48 -26.41 10.59
CA LYS A 321 -23.12 -26.01 10.16
C LYS A 321 -22.96 -24.50 10.05
N TYR A 322 -24.02 -23.81 9.63
CA TYR A 322 -23.99 -22.39 9.30
C TYR A 322 -25.10 -21.59 10.03
N PRO A 323 -25.19 -21.65 11.38
CA PRO A 323 -26.24 -20.98 12.15
C PRO A 323 -26.17 -19.45 12.11
N VAL A 324 -25.01 -18.86 11.78
CA VAL A 324 -24.87 -17.43 11.50
C VAL A 324 -24.73 -17.22 9.99
N LEU A 325 -25.64 -16.42 9.42
CA LEU A 325 -25.60 -15.92 8.05
C LEU A 325 -25.46 -14.39 8.10
N LEU A 326 -24.62 -13.81 7.25
CA LEU A 326 -24.38 -12.37 7.14
C LEU A 326 -24.20 -11.94 5.67
N SER A 327 -24.68 -10.73 5.33
CA SER A 327 -24.30 -9.98 4.13
C SER A 327 -24.32 -8.46 4.43
N ASN A 328 -24.11 -7.62 3.42
CA ASN A 328 -24.15 -6.16 3.55
C ASN A 328 -25.53 -5.64 3.98
N GLY A 329 -25.56 -4.51 4.69
CA GLY A 329 -26.80 -3.78 4.99
C GLY A 329 -27.65 -4.38 6.12
N ASP A 330 -28.94 -4.02 6.14
CA ASP A 330 -29.87 -4.40 7.20
C ASP A 330 -30.52 -5.77 6.92
N LYS A 331 -30.56 -6.65 7.93
CA LYS A 331 -31.20 -7.97 7.84
C LYS A 331 -32.73 -7.82 7.95
N LEU A 332 -33.43 -8.05 6.84
CA LEU A 332 -34.87 -7.82 6.72
C LEU A 332 -35.74 -9.02 7.14
N ASN A 333 -35.26 -10.26 6.96
CA ASN A 333 -36.04 -11.47 7.21
C ASN A 333 -35.15 -12.66 7.58
N GLU A 334 -35.69 -13.59 8.37
CA GLU A 334 -35.10 -14.90 8.71
C GLU A 334 -36.19 -15.98 8.65
N PHE A 335 -35.87 -17.15 8.11
CA PHE A 335 -36.86 -18.20 7.84
C PHE A 335 -36.25 -19.60 7.84
N ASP A 336 -37.02 -20.58 8.32
CA ASP A 336 -36.67 -22.00 8.25
C ASP A 336 -37.04 -22.61 6.90
N ILE A 337 -36.29 -23.64 6.49
CA ILE A 337 -36.42 -24.33 5.20
C ILE A 337 -36.45 -25.85 5.48
N PRO A 338 -37.31 -26.64 4.80
CA PRO A 338 -37.34 -28.10 4.96
C PRO A 338 -35.95 -28.76 4.80
N GLY A 339 -35.71 -29.84 5.53
CA GLY A 339 -34.44 -30.58 5.51
C GLY A 339 -33.34 -30.00 6.41
N GLY A 340 -33.69 -29.27 7.48
CA GLY A 340 -32.72 -28.73 8.45
C GLY A 340 -32.00 -27.46 8.00
N ARG A 341 -32.47 -26.85 6.91
CA ARG A 341 -31.92 -25.61 6.36
C ARG A 341 -32.59 -24.37 6.94
N HIS A 342 -31.96 -23.22 6.78
CA HIS A 342 -32.54 -21.91 7.04
C HIS A 342 -32.03 -20.88 6.05
N GLY A 343 -32.62 -19.69 6.07
CA GLY A 343 -32.17 -18.56 5.27
C GLY A 343 -32.40 -17.21 5.93
N ALA A 344 -31.64 -16.22 5.47
CA ALA A 344 -31.71 -14.83 5.90
C ALA A 344 -31.62 -13.92 4.68
N ARG A 345 -32.38 -12.82 4.68
CA ARG A 345 -32.41 -11.81 3.61
C ARG A 345 -31.92 -10.46 4.12
N PHE A 346 -31.03 -9.85 3.36
CA PHE A 346 -30.36 -8.58 3.65
C PHE A 346 -30.65 -7.58 2.53
N ASN A 347 -30.72 -6.30 2.87
CA ASN A 347 -30.83 -5.21 1.90
C ASN A 347 -29.85 -4.10 2.27
N ASP A 348 -28.93 -3.79 1.36
CA ASP A 348 -28.08 -2.61 1.46
C ASP A 348 -28.71 -1.46 0.64
N PRO A 349 -29.16 -0.37 1.30
CA PRO A 349 -29.79 0.75 0.60
C PRO A 349 -28.79 1.64 -0.16
N HIS A 350 -27.48 1.53 0.13
CA HIS A 350 -26.45 2.30 -0.54
C HIS A 350 -26.16 1.72 -1.94
N LEU A 351 -25.94 2.60 -2.91
CA LEU A 351 -25.29 2.22 -4.16
C LEU A 351 -23.83 1.84 -3.84
N LYS A 352 -23.39 0.67 -4.31
CA LYS A 352 -22.00 0.25 -4.22
C LYS A 352 -21.56 -0.53 -5.46
N PRO A 353 -20.28 -0.52 -5.80
CA PRO A 353 -19.70 -1.49 -6.72
C PRO A 353 -19.70 -2.90 -6.14
N CYS A 354 -19.60 -3.87 -7.05
CA CYS A 354 -19.54 -5.31 -6.77
C CYS A 354 -18.34 -5.75 -5.91
N TYR A 355 -17.21 -5.03 -5.93
CA TYR A 355 -16.05 -5.38 -5.08
C TYR A 355 -16.33 -5.24 -3.57
N LEU A 356 -17.34 -4.45 -3.19
CA LEU A 356 -17.79 -4.23 -1.80
C LEU A 356 -18.93 -5.17 -1.36
N PHE A 357 -19.29 -6.15 -2.20
CA PHE A 357 -20.22 -7.21 -1.84
C PHE A 357 -19.55 -8.21 -0.89
N ALA A 358 -20.22 -8.56 0.21
CA ALA A 358 -19.77 -9.62 1.11
C ALA A 358 -20.88 -10.57 1.54
N VAL A 359 -20.50 -11.83 1.75
CA VAL A 359 -21.28 -12.87 2.41
C VAL A 359 -20.41 -13.69 3.36
N VAL A 360 -21.00 -14.07 4.49
CA VAL A 360 -20.38 -14.99 5.46
C VAL A 360 -21.43 -15.97 5.98
N ALA A 361 -21.06 -17.25 6.11
CA ALA A 361 -21.88 -18.29 6.73
C ALA A 361 -21.01 -19.24 7.57
N GLY A 362 -21.39 -19.50 8.83
CA GLY A 362 -20.61 -20.35 9.75
C GLY A 362 -21.18 -20.44 11.17
N ASP A 363 -20.61 -21.30 12.02
CA ASP A 363 -20.86 -21.28 13.46
C ASP A 363 -19.97 -20.24 14.16
N LEU A 364 -20.32 -18.97 13.97
CA LEU A 364 -19.59 -17.84 14.50
C LEU A 364 -20.11 -17.44 15.89
N LYS A 365 -19.20 -17.26 16.84
CA LYS A 365 -19.49 -16.60 18.12
C LYS A 365 -19.02 -15.14 18.04
N PHE A 366 -19.56 -14.29 18.91
CA PHE A 366 -19.30 -12.85 18.84
C PHE A 366 -19.18 -12.18 20.19
N LEU A 367 -18.53 -11.02 20.19
CA LEU A 367 -18.79 -9.94 21.15
C LEU A 367 -19.60 -8.85 20.45
N SER A 368 -20.44 -8.14 21.20
CA SER A 368 -21.24 -7.03 20.68
C SER A 368 -21.31 -5.87 21.66
N ASP A 369 -21.44 -4.66 21.14
CA ASP A 369 -21.64 -3.44 21.92
C ASP A 369 -22.51 -2.44 21.14
N LYS A 370 -22.82 -1.28 21.73
CA LYS A 370 -23.57 -0.21 21.05
C LYS A 370 -22.81 1.10 21.07
N TYR A 371 -22.63 1.68 19.88
CA TYR A 371 -22.15 3.04 19.72
C TYR A 371 -23.34 4.00 19.55
N VAL A 372 -23.17 5.26 19.94
CA VAL A 372 -24.15 6.33 19.70
C VAL A 372 -23.40 7.49 19.08
N THR A 373 -23.74 7.84 17.85
CA THR A 373 -22.95 8.80 17.07
C THR A 373 -22.98 10.21 17.65
N LYS A 374 -21.93 10.98 17.39
CA LYS A 374 -21.63 12.25 18.06
C LYS A 374 -22.62 13.37 17.78
N PHE A 375 -23.15 13.47 16.57
CA PHE A 375 -23.99 14.58 16.10
C PHE A 375 -25.47 14.15 15.94
N THR A 376 -25.76 13.17 15.07
CA THR A 376 -27.13 12.69 14.81
C THR A 376 -27.70 11.79 15.92
N LYS A 377 -26.85 11.30 16.83
CA LYS A 377 -27.21 10.37 17.91
C LYS A 377 -27.78 9.04 17.40
N LYS A 378 -27.36 8.60 16.20
CA LYS A 378 -27.75 7.31 15.65
C LYS A 378 -27.20 6.19 16.55
N PRO A 379 -28.03 5.25 17.04
CA PRO A 379 -27.53 4.02 17.63
C PRO A 379 -26.99 3.11 16.53
N VAL A 380 -25.77 2.61 16.72
CA VAL A 380 -25.13 1.62 15.83
C VAL A 380 -24.79 0.39 16.65
N GLU A 381 -25.26 -0.78 16.21
CA GLU A 381 -24.84 -2.04 16.84
C GLU A 381 -23.50 -2.51 16.28
N LEU A 382 -22.53 -2.73 17.16
CA LEU A 382 -21.20 -3.23 16.79
C LEU A 382 -21.13 -4.71 17.09
N TYR A 383 -20.69 -5.51 16.12
CA TYR A 383 -20.45 -6.94 16.29
C TYR A 383 -19.05 -7.30 15.79
N VAL A 384 -18.33 -8.11 16.56
CA VAL A 384 -17.06 -8.71 16.14
C VAL A 384 -17.17 -10.23 16.26
N TYR A 385 -16.81 -10.96 15.21
CA TYR A 385 -17.07 -12.39 15.06
C TYR A 385 -15.79 -13.23 14.89
N SER A 386 -15.80 -14.45 15.41
CA SER A 386 -14.80 -15.49 15.14
C SER A 386 -15.40 -16.90 15.25
N GLU A 387 -14.61 -17.92 14.89
CA GLU A 387 -14.81 -19.28 15.39
C GLU A 387 -14.90 -19.31 16.94
N GLU A 388 -15.64 -20.27 17.49
CA GLU A 388 -15.82 -20.44 18.95
C GLU A 388 -14.50 -20.47 19.72
N LYS A 389 -13.50 -21.21 19.19
CA LYS A 389 -12.18 -21.41 19.80
C LYS A 389 -11.47 -20.10 20.17
N TYR A 390 -11.73 -19.01 19.44
CA TYR A 390 -11.00 -17.75 19.56
C TYR A 390 -11.86 -16.56 20.01
N VAL A 391 -13.11 -16.78 20.44
CA VAL A 391 -14.04 -15.71 20.86
C VAL A 391 -13.47 -14.82 21.98
N SER A 392 -12.59 -15.36 22.83
CA SER A 392 -11.88 -14.62 23.88
C SER A 392 -10.87 -13.59 23.37
N LYS A 393 -10.43 -13.67 22.11
CA LYS A 393 -9.44 -12.80 21.47
C LYS A 393 -10.07 -11.59 20.75
N LEU A 394 -11.39 -11.45 20.77
CA LEU A 394 -12.14 -10.40 20.06
C LEU A 394 -12.18 -9.04 20.78
N LYS A 395 -11.85 -8.99 22.08
CA LYS A 395 -12.14 -7.82 22.92
C LYS A 395 -11.36 -6.56 22.49
N TRP A 396 -10.09 -6.70 22.10
CA TRP A 396 -9.28 -5.55 21.68
C TRP A 396 -9.83 -4.90 20.39
N ALA A 397 -10.18 -5.69 19.38
CA ALA A 397 -10.76 -5.20 18.12
C ALA A 397 -12.06 -4.40 18.32
N LEU A 398 -12.93 -4.85 19.24
CA LEU A 398 -14.16 -4.12 19.59
C LEU A 398 -13.88 -2.75 20.22
N GLU A 399 -12.77 -2.59 20.96
CA GLU A 399 -12.35 -1.28 21.47
C GLU A 399 -11.60 -0.44 20.42
N CYS A 400 -10.83 -1.06 19.52
CA CYS A 400 -10.25 -0.38 18.36
C CYS A 400 -11.34 0.23 17.46
N LEU A 401 -12.42 -0.51 17.20
CA LEU A 401 -13.53 -0.01 16.39
C LEU A 401 -14.18 1.23 17.00
N LYS A 402 -14.45 1.23 18.31
CA LYS A 402 -14.98 2.41 19.02
C LYS A 402 -14.01 3.59 18.98
N LYS A 403 -12.69 3.35 19.06
CA LYS A 403 -11.66 4.39 18.93
C LYS A 403 -11.67 4.99 17.52
N ALA A 404 -11.76 4.16 16.48
CA ALA A 404 -11.83 4.60 15.08
C ALA A 404 -13.11 5.42 14.79
N MET A 405 -14.27 4.92 15.21
CA MET A 405 -15.54 5.67 15.15
C MET A 405 -15.43 7.04 15.81
N LYS A 406 -14.93 7.08 17.06
CA LYS A 406 -14.76 8.33 17.80
C LYS A 406 -13.75 9.28 17.16
N PHE A 407 -12.66 8.76 16.59
CA PHE A 407 -11.64 9.58 15.93
C PHE A 407 -12.20 10.25 14.68
N ASP A 408 -12.94 9.53 13.82
CA ASP A 408 -13.47 10.12 12.58
C ASP A 408 -14.52 11.21 12.90
N GLU A 409 -15.32 11.01 13.95
CA GLU A 409 -16.25 12.00 14.51
C GLU A 409 -15.57 13.20 15.19
N ASP A 410 -14.39 13.02 15.79
CA ASP A 410 -13.63 14.07 16.47
C ASP A 410 -12.73 14.88 15.54
N TYR A 411 -12.17 14.24 14.50
CA TYR A 411 -11.16 14.83 13.64
C TYR A 411 -11.72 15.31 12.30
N PHE A 412 -12.51 14.48 11.61
CA PHE A 412 -13.10 14.79 10.30
C PHE A 412 -14.59 15.18 10.37
N GLY A 413 -15.27 14.87 11.49
CA GLY A 413 -16.70 15.12 11.69
C GLY A 413 -17.61 14.06 11.05
N LEU A 414 -17.09 12.85 10.78
CA LEU A 414 -17.77 11.81 10.00
C LEU A 414 -18.41 10.76 10.91
N GLU A 415 -19.72 10.54 10.77
CA GLU A 415 -20.49 9.54 11.53
C GLU A 415 -20.73 8.26 10.72
N TYR A 416 -20.82 7.11 11.39
CA TYR A 416 -21.20 5.87 10.71
C TYR A 416 -22.67 5.88 10.25
N ASP A 417 -22.92 5.40 9.04
CA ASP A 417 -24.16 5.62 8.29
C ASP A 417 -25.15 4.45 8.32
N LEU A 418 -24.68 3.20 8.45
CA LEU A 418 -25.55 2.02 8.61
C LEU A 418 -25.98 1.78 10.07
N SER A 419 -27.03 0.97 10.25
CA SER A 419 -27.63 0.67 11.58
C SER A 419 -26.77 -0.28 12.43
N ARG A 420 -25.85 -0.99 11.77
CA ARG A 420 -25.03 -2.06 12.33
C ARG A 420 -23.73 -2.19 11.54
N LEU A 421 -22.65 -2.56 12.23
CA LEU A 421 -21.35 -2.89 11.63
C LEU A 421 -20.85 -4.23 12.18
N ASN A 422 -20.47 -5.13 11.28
CA ASN A 422 -19.91 -6.44 11.59
C ASN A 422 -18.43 -6.47 11.17
N LEU A 423 -17.53 -6.92 12.06
CA LEU A 423 -16.18 -7.36 11.71
C LEU A 423 -16.10 -8.88 11.85
N VAL A 424 -15.48 -9.59 10.91
CA VAL A 424 -15.37 -11.07 10.94
C VAL A 424 -13.92 -11.51 10.78
N ALA A 425 -13.40 -12.30 11.73
CA ALA A 425 -12.11 -12.98 11.57
C ALA A 425 -12.26 -14.31 10.81
N VAL A 426 -11.46 -14.49 9.76
CA VAL A 426 -11.25 -15.78 9.07
C VAL A 426 -9.78 -16.15 9.03
N SER A 427 -9.46 -17.44 9.02
CA SER A 427 -8.08 -17.92 9.12
C SER A 427 -7.31 -17.87 7.81
N ASP A 428 -8.01 -18.09 6.69
CA ASP A 428 -7.44 -18.17 5.36
C ASP A 428 -7.79 -16.88 4.62
N PHE A 429 -6.86 -15.93 4.56
CA PHE A 429 -7.05 -14.64 3.89
C PHE A 429 -5.79 -14.21 3.12
N ASN A 430 -5.96 -13.72 1.90
CA ASN A 430 -4.84 -13.32 1.04
C ASN A 430 -4.13 -12.05 1.51
N VAL A 431 -4.85 -11.11 2.14
CA VAL A 431 -4.34 -9.80 2.58
C VAL A 431 -4.56 -9.58 4.09
N GLY A 432 -4.68 -8.32 4.53
CA GLY A 432 -4.94 -7.97 5.94
C GLY A 432 -6.42 -8.01 6.32
N ALA A 433 -7.26 -7.25 5.61
CA ALA A 433 -8.71 -7.23 5.75
C ALA A 433 -9.35 -6.64 4.47
N MET A 434 -10.64 -6.32 4.51
CA MET A 434 -11.46 -5.83 3.40
C MET A 434 -12.68 -5.05 3.92
N GLU A 435 -12.97 -3.89 3.33
CA GLU A 435 -13.89 -2.88 3.89
C GLU A 435 -15.39 -3.08 3.59
N ASN A 436 -15.79 -4.27 3.13
CA ASN A 436 -17.10 -4.53 2.51
C ASN A 436 -18.26 -3.92 3.32
N LYS A 437 -19.10 -3.10 2.68
CA LYS A 437 -20.05 -2.18 3.35
C LYS A 437 -20.86 -2.85 4.47
N GLY A 438 -20.48 -2.60 5.73
CA GLY A 438 -21.15 -3.11 6.94
C GLY A 438 -20.81 -4.55 7.36
N LEU A 439 -19.96 -5.24 6.60
CA LEU A 439 -19.50 -6.61 6.82
C LEU A 439 -18.01 -6.73 6.46
N ASN A 440 -17.18 -6.04 7.25
CA ASN A 440 -15.75 -5.97 7.04
C ASN A 440 -15.12 -7.33 7.43
N ILE A 441 -14.29 -7.90 6.55
CA ILE A 441 -13.73 -9.25 6.71
C ILE A 441 -12.23 -9.13 6.94
N PHE A 442 -11.70 -9.84 7.94
CA PHE A 442 -10.32 -9.71 8.40
C PHE A 442 -9.62 -11.05 8.37
N ASN A 443 -8.34 -11.02 8.01
CA ASN A 443 -7.39 -12.03 8.44
C ASN A 443 -7.39 -12.09 9.98
N ALA A 444 -7.52 -13.29 10.54
CA ALA A 444 -7.52 -13.49 11.99
C ALA A 444 -6.28 -12.89 12.69
N ASP A 445 -5.12 -12.82 12.02
CA ASP A 445 -3.90 -12.19 12.56
C ASP A 445 -4.02 -10.67 12.77
N SER A 446 -5.00 -10.04 12.12
CA SER A 446 -5.26 -8.60 12.09
C SER A 446 -6.57 -8.24 12.81
N LEU A 447 -7.23 -9.19 13.48
CA LEU A 447 -8.40 -8.94 14.34
C LEU A 447 -8.33 -9.60 15.75
N LEU A 448 -7.57 -10.69 15.96
CA LEU A 448 -7.67 -11.51 17.18
C LEU A 448 -6.43 -11.43 18.08
N ALA A 449 -6.54 -10.80 19.26
CA ALA A 449 -5.48 -10.78 20.28
C ALA A 449 -5.93 -11.08 21.71
N SER A 450 -5.04 -11.72 22.47
CA SER A 450 -5.04 -11.69 23.95
C SER A 450 -3.60 -11.60 24.45
N LYS A 451 -3.35 -10.94 25.58
CA LYS A 451 -1.99 -10.72 26.13
C LYS A 451 -1.25 -12.00 26.49
N LYS A 452 -1.98 -13.11 26.65
CA LYS A 452 -1.44 -14.45 26.88
C LYS A 452 -1.08 -15.19 25.59
N THR A 453 -1.67 -14.85 24.45
CA THR A 453 -1.62 -15.64 23.21
C THR A 453 -1.23 -14.85 21.95
N SER A 454 -0.80 -13.61 22.10
CA SER A 454 -0.40 -12.72 21.02
C SER A 454 0.83 -11.90 21.42
N ILE A 455 1.66 -11.53 20.45
CA ILE A 455 2.79 -10.62 20.67
C ILE A 455 2.31 -9.18 20.76
N ASP A 456 3.13 -8.29 21.31
CA ASP A 456 2.81 -6.88 21.50
C ASP A 456 2.43 -6.18 20.18
N PHE A 457 3.11 -6.52 19.08
CA PHE A 457 2.80 -6.01 17.74
C PHE A 457 1.38 -6.33 17.26
N SER A 458 0.75 -7.42 17.72
CA SER A 458 -0.65 -7.73 17.36
C SER A 458 -1.61 -6.64 17.82
N PHE A 459 -1.34 -5.95 18.93
CA PHE A 459 -2.22 -4.88 19.44
C PHE A 459 -2.13 -3.62 18.57
N GLU A 460 -0.92 -3.26 18.13
CA GLU A 460 -0.67 -2.19 17.16
C GLU A 460 -1.29 -2.53 15.80
N ARG A 461 -1.05 -3.75 15.29
CA ARG A 461 -1.61 -4.23 14.01
C ARG A 461 -3.14 -4.21 14.00
N ILE A 462 -3.80 -4.67 15.06
CA ILE A 462 -5.28 -4.67 15.16
C ILE A 462 -5.82 -3.24 15.28
N LEU A 463 -5.12 -2.33 15.98
CA LEU A 463 -5.50 -0.92 16.01
C LEU A 463 -5.46 -0.31 14.61
N THR A 464 -4.35 -0.52 13.89
CA THR A 464 -4.13 -0.09 12.51
C THR A 464 -5.23 -0.62 11.59
N VAL A 465 -5.40 -1.94 11.44
CA VAL A 465 -6.33 -2.49 10.43
C VAL A 465 -7.79 -2.21 10.80
N VAL A 466 -8.20 -2.30 12.07
CA VAL A 466 -9.59 -1.95 12.44
C VAL A 466 -9.90 -0.46 12.24
N GLY A 467 -8.89 0.42 12.35
CA GLY A 467 -9.01 1.81 11.91
C GLY A 467 -9.20 1.90 10.40
N HIS A 468 -8.28 1.32 9.63
CA HIS A 468 -8.25 1.28 8.17
C HIS A 468 -9.61 0.91 7.56
N GLU A 469 -10.12 -0.28 7.88
CA GLU A 469 -11.38 -0.79 7.31
C GLU A 469 -12.60 0.05 7.73
N TYR A 470 -12.54 0.72 8.88
CA TYR A 470 -13.59 1.64 9.30
C TYR A 470 -13.52 2.96 8.51
N PHE A 471 -12.31 3.51 8.30
CA PHE A 471 -12.12 4.78 7.61
C PHE A 471 -12.50 4.72 6.12
N HIS A 472 -12.30 3.57 5.47
CA HIS A 472 -12.83 3.29 4.13
C HIS A 472 -14.35 3.47 4.01
N ASN A 473 -15.13 3.40 5.11
CA ASN A 473 -16.58 3.63 5.08
C ASN A 473 -16.95 4.99 4.44
N TYR A 474 -16.02 5.96 4.50
CA TYR A 474 -16.07 7.17 3.68
C TYR A 474 -15.14 7.10 2.46
N THR A 475 -13.84 6.84 2.68
CA THR A 475 -12.78 6.92 1.67
C THR A 475 -12.56 5.57 0.97
N GLY A 476 -13.54 5.15 0.16
CA GLY A 476 -13.59 3.86 -0.53
C GLY A 476 -15.04 3.42 -0.79
N ASN A 477 -15.89 3.53 0.24
CA ASN A 477 -17.28 3.05 0.19
C ASN A 477 -18.31 4.12 -0.18
N ARG A 478 -18.24 5.33 0.40
CA ARG A 478 -19.21 6.42 0.15
C ARG A 478 -18.79 7.30 -1.01
N VAL A 479 -17.48 7.55 -1.14
CA VAL A 479 -16.86 7.95 -2.40
C VAL A 479 -15.97 6.79 -2.83
N THR A 480 -16.23 6.22 -4.01
CA THR A 480 -15.53 5.03 -4.51
C THR A 480 -14.72 5.32 -5.78
N LEU A 481 -14.03 4.31 -6.31
CA LEU A 481 -13.14 4.45 -7.48
C LEU A 481 -13.94 4.50 -8.78
N ARG A 482 -13.59 5.41 -9.70
CA ARG A 482 -14.09 5.36 -11.09
C ARG A 482 -13.55 4.15 -11.87
N ASP A 483 -12.29 3.81 -11.61
CA ASP A 483 -11.58 2.69 -12.22
C ASP A 483 -10.40 2.28 -11.34
N TRP A 484 -9.85 1.10 -11.60
CA TRP A 484 -8.80 0.50 -10.77
C TRP A 484 -7.46 1.26 -10.77
N PHE A 485 -7.19 2.12 -11.76
CA PHE A 485 -5.99 2.95 -11.73
C PHE A 485 -6.07 3.99 -10.60
N GLN A 486 -7.28 4.38 -10.19
CA GLN A 486 -7.47 5.34 -9.09
C GLN A 486 -7.24 4.72 -7.70
N LEU A 487 -6.79 3.46 -7.55
CA LEU A 487 -6.72 2.74 -6.26
C LEU A 487 -6.10 3.55 -5.10
N THR A 488 -5.01 4.29 -5.34
CA THR A 488 -4.36 5.14 -4.31
C THR A 488 -5.28 6.25 -3.73
N LEU A 489 -6.38 6.61 -4.42
CA LEU A 489 -7.41 7.51 -3.92
C LEU A 489 -8.14 6.94 -2.70
N LYS A 490 -8.40 5.62 -2.65
CA LYS A 490 -8.93 4.98 -1.44
C LYS A 490 -7.80 4.52 -0.51
N GLU A 491 -6.74 3.90 -1.05
CA GLU A 491 -5.68 3.30 -0.23
C GLU A 491 -4.79 4.34 0.43
N GLY A 492 -4.10 5.19 -0.35
CA GLY A 492 -3.21 6.21 0.20
C GLY A 492 -3.94 7.16 1.15
N LEU A 493 -5.18 7.53 0.84
CA LEU A 493 -5.99 8.38 1.70
C LEU A 493 -6.42 7.68 3.00
N THR A 494 -6.70 6.37 2.94
CA THR A 494 -7.13 5.60 4.11
C THR A 494 -5.96 5.19 5.00
N VAL A 495 -4.82 4.77 4.44
CA VAL A 495 -3.54 4.62 5.17
C VAL A 495 -3.15 5.95 5.83
N HIS A 496 -3.35 7.10 5.17
CA HIS A 496 -3.08 8.39 5.79
C HIS A 496 -4.05 8.71 6.95
N ARG A 497 -5.36 8.45 6.81
CA ARG A 497 -6.37 8.57 7.89
C ARG A 497 -6.03 7.65 9.07
N GLU A 498 -5.61 6.43 8.78
CA GLU A 498 -5.15 5.43 9.74
C GLU A 498 -3.87 5.85 10.46
N ASN A 499 -2.88 6.39 9.74
CA ASN A 499 -1.64 6.91 10.33
C ASN A 499 -1.93 8.02 11.36
N ILE A 500 -2.77 9.02 11.04
CA ILE A 500 -3.15 10.07 11.99
C ILE A 500 -3.86 9.47 13.22
N PHE A 501 -4.76 8.51 13.01
CA PHE A 501 -5.50 7.83 14.08
C PHE A 501 -4.57 7.07 15.04
N SER A 502 -3.62 6.30 14.50
CA SER A 502 -2.66 5.51 15.27
C SER A 502 -1.62 6.40 15.95
N GLU A 503 -1.14 7.48 15.33
CA GLU A 503 -0.28 8.49 15.98
C GLU A 503 -0.98 9.12 17.19
N GLN A 504 -2.24 9.55 17.05
CA GLN A 504 -3.02 10.14 18.16
C GLN A 504 -3.43 9.15 19.25
N THR A 505 -3.61 7.87 18.90
CA THR A 505 -4.02 6.83 19.85
C THR A 505 -2.83 6.25 20.63
N THR A 506 -1.71 6.01 19.96
CA THR A 506 -0.50 5.43 20.57
C THR A 506 0.37 6.48 21.27
N LYS A 507 0.37 7.73 20.78
CA LYS A 507 1.09 8.90 21.33
C LYS A 507 2.62 8.74 21.45
N THR A 508 3.19 7.78 20.73
CA THR A 508 4.64 7.57 20.62
C THR A 508 5.13 7.89 19.21
N ALA A 509 6.27 8.55 19.10
CA ALA A 509 6.95 8.77 17.82
C ALA A 509 7.28 7.45 17.08
N THR A 510 7.36 6.34 17.82
CA THR A 510 7.63 5.00 17.29
C THR A 510 6.68 4.58 16.17
N PHE A 511 5.41 5.01 16.20
CA PHE A 511 4.47 4.65 15.14
C PHE A 511 4.87 5.31 13.80
N ARG A 512 5.02 6.64 13.78
CA ARG A 512 5.47 7.41 12.60
C ARG A 512 6.84 6.92 12.11
N LEU A 513 7.79 6.66 13.01
CA LEU A 513 9.10 6.09 12.67
C LEU A 513 9.00 4.70 12.03
N THR A 514 8.03 3.86 12.43
CA THR A 514 7.80 2.54 11.83
C THR A 514 7.31 2.65 10.40
N HIS A 515 6.36 3.56 10.12
CA HIS A 515 5.88 3.80 8.75
C HIS A 515 7.02 4.30 7.83
N ILE A 516 7.82 5.27 8.29
CA ILE A 516 8.96 5.81 7.54
C ILE A 516 10.05 4.75 7.28
N ASP A 517 10.36 3.91 8.26
CA ASP A 517 11.33 2.79 8.14
C ASP A 517 10.83 1.70 7.17
N ILE A 518 9.52 1.44 7.12
CA ILE A 518 8.91 0.56 6.10
C ILE A 518 9.01 1.18 4.71
N LEU A 519 8.57 2.44 4.53
CA LEU A 519 8.63 3.12 3.24
C LEU A 519 10.06 3.17 2.68
N ARG A 520 11.02 3.67 3.47
CA ARG A 520 12.43 3.83 3.05
C ARG A 520 13.14 2.49 2.77
N SER A 521 12.63 1.37 3.28
CA SER A 521 13.25 0.05 3.07
C SER A 521 12.53 -0.81 2.04
N VAL A 522 11.20 -0.84 2.01
CA VAL A 522 10.40 -1.69 1.10
C VAL A 522 9.93 -0.90 -0.12
N GLN A 523 9.32 0.27 0.09
CA GLN A 523 8.76 1.06 -1.02
C GLN A 523 9.86 1.69 -1.87
N PHE A 524 10.89 2.31 -1.27
CA PHE A 524 12.05 2.87 -1.99
C PHE A 524 12.84 1.81 -2.80
N LEU A 525 12.78 0.55 -2.38
CA LEU A 525 13.38 -0.58 -3.10
C LEU A 525 12.52 -0.95 -4.32
N GLU A 526 11.19 -0.99 -4.17
CA GLU A 526 10.23 -1.18 -5.27
C GLU A 526 10.32 -0.05 -6.31
N ASP A 527 10.28 1.21 -5.87
CA ASP A 527 10.35 2.45 -6.66
C ASP A 527 11.68 2.61 -7.43
N SER A 528 12.69 1.82 -7.08
CA SER A 528 13.99 1.74 -7.78
C SER A 528 14.29 0.35 -8.36
N SER A 529 13.29 -0.52 -8.44
CA SER A 529 13.34 -1.84 -9.10
C SER A 529 12.63 -1.79 -10.47
N PRO A 530 12.71 -2.86 -11.29
CA PRO A 530 11.88 -2.99 -12.50
C PRO A 530 10.36 -3.01 -12.26
N LEU A 531 9.92 -3.12 -11.01
CA LEU A 531 8.52 -3.00 -10.61
C LEU A 531 8.15 -1.58 -10.18
N SER A 532 9.04 -0.60 -10.36
CA SER A 532 8.72 0.81 -10.12
C SER A 532 7.53 1.24 -10.97
N HIS A 533 6.58 1.93 -10.36
CA HIS A 533 5.41 2.48 -11.03
C HIS A 533 4.95 3.77 -10.30
N PRO A 534 4.22 4.67 -10.95
CA PRO A 534 3.60 5.80 -10.25
C PRO A 534 2.47 5.33 -9.32
N ILE A 535 2.12 6.12 -8.29
CA ILE A 535 1.10 5.71 -7.30
C ILE A 535 -0.30 5.52 -7.92
N ARG A 536 -0.56 6.17 -9.06
CA ARG A 536 -1.59 5.79 -10.02
C ARG A 536 -0.92 5.17 -11.26
N PRO A 537 -0.95 3.85 -11.44
CA PRO A 537 -0.36 3.17 -12.59
C PRO A 537 -0.95 3.61 -13.94
N GLU A 538 -0.19 3.38 -15.01
CA GLU A 538 -0.65 3.63 -16.40
C GLU A 538 -1.19 2.35 -17.08
N SER A 539 -0.76 1.15 -16.66
CA SER A 539 -1.23 -0.13 -17.22
C SER A 539 -1.13 -1.33 -16.26
N TYR A 540 -2.08 -2.26 -16.35
CA TYR A 540 -2.09 -3.53 -15.59
C TYR A 540 -2.56 -4.72 -16.44
N ILE A 541 -2.21 -5.95 -16.02
CA ILE A 541 -2.84 -7.21 -16.45
C ILE A 541 -3.66 -7.79 -15.29
N SER A 542 -3.01 -8.14 -14.17
CA SER A 542 -3.70 -8.54 -12.95
C SER A 542 -3.72 -7.38 -11.98
N MET A 543 -4.92 -6.87 -11.66
CA MET A 543 -5.04 -5.77 -10.69
C MET A 543 -4.62 -6.19 -9.27
N GLU A 544 -4.69 -7.48 -8.94
CA GLU A 544 -4.19 -8.03 -7.67
C GLU A 544 -2.68 -7.76 -7.46
N ASN A 545 -1.90 -7.58 -8.54
CA ASN A 545 -0.47 -7.25 -8.47
C ASN A 545 -0.20 -5.79 -8.07
N PHE A 546 -1.20 -4.90 -8.13
CA PHE A 546 -1.04 -3.46 -7.87
C PHE A 546 -1.40 -3.03 -6.44
N TYR A 547 -1.66 -3.99 -5.56
CA TYR A 547 -1.79 -3.76 -4.11
C TYR A 547 -0.40 -3.66 -3.46
N THR A 548 0.35 -2.62 -3.85
CA THR A 548 1.79 -2.44 -3.53
C THR A 548 2.04 -1.37 -2.48
N ASN A 549 3.20 -1.43 -1.82
CA ASN A 549 3.69 -0.37 -0.93
C ASN A 549 3.76 1.00 -1.63
N THR A 550 3.93 1.03 -2.97
CA THR A 550 3.86 2.27 -3.74
C THR A 550 2.44 2.84 -3.82
N VAL A 551 1.40 2.04 -4.05
CA VAL A 551 0.00 2.52 -4.03
C VAL A 551 -0.44 2.91 -2.61
N TYR A 552 0.00 2.14 -1.60
CA TYR A 552 -0.38 2.30 -0.18
C TYR A 552 0.48 3.34 0.56
N ASP A 553 1.76 3.05 0.81
CA ASP A 553 2.63 3.86 1.67
C ASP A 553 3.07 5.16 0.98
N LYS A 554 3.58 5.12 -0.26
CA LYS A 554 3.91 6.35 -1.01
C LYS A 554 2.65 7.14 -1.35
N GLY A 555 1.51 6.46 -1.56
CA GLY A 555 0.19 7.08 -1.59
C GLY A 555 -0.12 7.86 -0.30
N SER A 556 0.04 7.24 0.86
CA SER A 556 -0.13 7.89 2.18
C SER A 556 0.74 9.11 2.35
N GLU A 557 2.01 9.05 1.96
CA GLU A 557 2.91 10.21 2.06
C GLU A 557 2.50 11.35 1.11
N VAL A 558 1.99 11.02 -0.09
CA VAL A 558 1.40 12.01 -1.00
C VAL A 558 0.09 12.59 -0.46
N MET A 559 -0.67 11.86 0.35
CA MET A 559 -1.84 12.40 1.04
C MET A 559 -1.44 13.27 2.26
N ARG A 560 -0.43 12.84 3.05
CA ARG A 560 0.15 13.59 4.18
C ARG A 560 0.83 14.89 3.75
N MET A 561 1.40 14.94 2.55
CA MET A 561 1.98 16.16 2.00
C MET A 561 0.93 17.26 1.75
N TYR A 562 -0.31 16.93 1.35
CA TYR A 562 -1.39 17.94 1.31
C TYR A 562 -1.68 18.49 2.71
N GLN A 563 -1.78 17.64 3.74
CA GLN A 563 -1.95 18.10 5.12
C GLN A 563 -0.81 19.01 5.57
N THR A 564 0.43 18.67 5.18
CA THR A 564 1.65 19.44 5.51
C THR A 564 1.67 20.80 4.81
N ILE A 565 1.20 20.90 3.57
CA ILE A 565 1.09 22.16 2.81
C ILE A 565 -0.07 23.02 3.30
N LEU A 566 -1.23 22.43 3.56
CA LEU A 566 -2.47 23.14 3.91
C LEU A 566 -2.53 23.55 5.39
N GLY A 567 -1.92 22.76 6.27
CA GLY A 567 -2.22 22.78 7.70
C GLY A 567 -3.58 22.12 8.00
N ASP A 568 -3.76 21.70 9.25
CA ASP A 568 -4.90 20.89 9.69
C ASP A 568 -6.28 21.50 9.36
N GLU A 569 -6.44 22.82 9.54
CA GLU A 569 -7.69 23.52 9.30
C GLU A 569 -8.12 23.47 7.82
N TYR A 570 -7.21 23.77 6.89
CA TYR A 570 -7.52 23.79 5.47
C TYR A 570 -7.54 22.39 4.86
N TYR A 571 -6.73 21.46 5.36
CA TYR A 571 -6.85 20.05 4.98
C TYR A 571 -8.24 19.49 5.29
N LYS A 572 -8.77 19.76 6.48
CA LYS A 572 -10.15 19.35 6.86
C LYS A 572 -11.22 20.02 6.01
N LYS A 573 -11.04 21.28 5.59
CA LYS A 573 -11.93 21.93 4.60
C LYS A 573 -11.87 21.20 3.26
N GLY A 574 -10.68 20.86 2.76
CA GLY A 574 -10.49 20.11 1.52
C GLY A 574 -11.19 18.74 1.55
N ILE A 575 -11.03 17.98 2.64
CA ILE A 575 -11.73 16.69 2.82
C ILE A 575 -13.26 16.89 2.86
N SER A 576 -13.74 17.95 3.50
CA SER A 576 -15.18 18.28 3.51
C SER A 576 -15.71 18.67 2.12
N ILE A 577 -14.92 19.40 1.31
CA ILE A 577 -15.25 19.75 -0.09
C ILE A 577 -15.31 18.48 -0.94
N TYR A 578 -14.28 17.63 -0.88
CA TYR A 578 -14.20 16.36 -1.61
C TYR A 578 -15.40 15.47 -1.31
N LEU A 579 -15.63 15.13 -0.04
CA LEU A 579 -16.75 14.27 0.34
C LEU A 579 -18.09 14.88 -0.06
N LYS A 580 -18.29 16.20 0.11
CA LYS A 580 -19.53 16.87 -0.28
C LYS A 580 -19.79 16.90 -1.79
N LYS A 581 -18.75 16.88 -2.63
CA LYS A 581 -18.88 16.84 -4.11
C LYS A 581 -19.22 15.43 -4.62
N HIS A 582 -18.61 14.38 -4.05
CA HIS A 582 -18.59 13.04 -4.65
C HIS A 582 -19.34 11.95 -3.85
N ASP A 583 -20.00 12.31 -2.74
CA ASP A 583 -20.76 11.37 -1.90
C ASP A 583 -21.85 10.60 -2.68
N GLY A 584 -21.84 9.27 -2.55
CA GLY A 584 -22.75 8.35 -3.24
C GLY A 584 -22.33 7.99 -4.67
N GLY A 585 -21.12 8.37 -5.10
CA GLY A 585 -20.63 8.17 -6.47
C GLY A 585 -19.15 7.77 -6.56
N THR A 586 -18.63 7.80 -7.79
CA THR A 586 -17.23 7.54 -8.12
C THR A 586 -16.40 8.83 -8.21
N ALA A 587 -15.09 8.71 -7.96
CA ALA A 587 -14.12 9.78 -8.09
C ALA A 587 -12.76 9.30 -8.64
N THR A 588 -11.88 10.26 -8.92
CA THR A 588 -10.53 10.12 -9.46
C THR A 588 -9.50 10.87 -8.61
N CYS A 589 -8.21 10.68 -8.87
CA CYS A 589 -7.16 11.43 -8.18
C CYS A 589 -7.22 12.95 -8.45
N GLU A 590 -7.69 13.35 -9.63
CA GLU A 590 -7.92 14.76 -10.00
C GLU A 590 -9.01 15.40 -9.12
N ASP A 591 -10.13 14.70 -8.89
CA ASP A 591 -11.24 15.20 -8.06
C ASP A 591 -10.78 15.55 -6.63
N PHE A 592 -9.89 14.72 -6.06
CA PHE A 592 -9.27 14.97 -4.76
C PHE A 592 -8.30 16.16 -4.81
N ASN A 593 -7.44 16.24 -5.83
CA ASN A 593 -6.54 17.38 -6.01
C ASN A 593 -7.31 18.69 -6.19
N GLU A 594 -8.44 18.70 -6.90
CA GLU A 594 -9.31 19.89 -7.05
C GLU A 594 -9.87 20.35 -5.70
N ALA A 595 -10.34 19.44 -4.86
CA ALA A 595 -10.83 19.76 -3.52
C ALA A 595 -9.72 20.27 -2.57
N MET A 596 -8.50 19.73 -2.68
CA MET A 596 -7.32 20.27 -1.98
C MET A 596 -6.87 21.61 -2.56
N ASN A 597 -7.05 21.83 -3.86
CA ASN A 597 -6.71 23.08 -4.55
C ASN A 597 -7.61 24.24 -4.10
N GLU A 598 -8.92 24.01 -3.99
CA GLU A 598 -9.84 24.98 -3.37
C GLU A 598 -9.38 25.36 -1.95
N ALA A 599 -8.99 24.36 -1.14
CA ALA A 599 -8.48 24.62 0.21
C ALA A 599 -7.14 25.39 0.21
N TYR A 600 -6.27 25.17 -0.77
CA TYR A 600 -5.00 25.88 -0.94
C TYR A 600 -5.21 27.35 -1.31
N GLN A 601 -6.12 27.62 -2.24
CA GLN A 601 -6.54 28.98 -2.61
C GLN A 601 -7.16 29.71 -1.40
N MET A 602 -7.99 29.02 -0.61
CA MET A 602 -8.54 29.58 0.64
C MET A 602 -7.48 29.84 1.72
N LYS A 603 -6.42 29.02 1.81
CA LYS A 603 -5.29 29.21 2.75
C LYS A 603 -4.49 30.46 2.37
N ASN A 604 -4.13 30.58 1.10
CA ASN A 604 -3.25 31.65 0.63
C ASN A 604 -4.00 32.97 0.38
N GLY A 605 -5.33 32.93 0.23
CA GLY A 605 -6.15 34.09 -0.11
C GLY A 605 -6.01 34.53 -1.58
N ASN A 606 -5.50 33.65 -2.43
CA ASN A 606 -5.23 33.91 -3.85
C ASN A 606 -5.86 32.80 -4.72
N ASN A 607 -6.60 33.20 -5.75
CA ASN A 607 -7.25 32.27 -6.69
C ASN A 607 -6.36 31.91 -7.90
N GLU A 608 -5.21 32.57 -8.07
CA GLU A 608 -4.22 32.23 -9.12
C GLU A 608 -3.27 31.11 -8.66
N ASP A 609 -3.14 30.90 -7.36
CA ASP A 609 -2.38 29.78 -6.78
C ASP A 609 -3.07 28.45 -7.12
N ASN A 610 -2.27 27.43 -7.45
CA ASN A 610 -2.78 26.13 -7.83
C ASN A 610 -1.88 24.96 -7.38
N LEU A 611 -2.44 23.76 -7.45
CA LEU A 611 -1.79 22.47 -7.21
C LEU A 611 -1.61 21.66 -8.50
N ASP A 612 -1.54 22.29 -9.67
CA ASP A 612 -1.41 21.57 -10.96
C ASP A 612 -0.09 20.78 -11.02
N GLN A 613 1.00 21.37 -10.52
CA GLN A 613 2.29 20.69 -10.36
C GLN A 613 2.23 19.50 -9.38
N TYR A 614 1.29 19.52 -8.43
CA TYR A 614 1.16 18.47 -7.41
C TYR A 614 0.66 17.15 -8.03
N LEU A 615 -0.09 17.21 -9.13
CA LEU A 615 -0.54 16.02 -9.88
C LEU A 615 0.63 15.15 -10.38
N LEU A 616 1.85 15.71 -10.52
CA LEU A 616 3.05 14.94 -10.86
C LEU A 616 3.38 13.86 -9.82
N TRP A 617 3.01 14.04 -8.54
CA TRP A 617 3.15 12.98 -7.52
C TRP A 617 2.30 11.74 -7.83
N PHE A 618 1.20 11.89 -8.58
CA PHE A 618 0.34 10.79 -8.97
C PHE A 618 0.83 10.03 -10.21
N SER A 619 1.58 10.69 -11.10
CA SER A 619 1.98 10.14 -12.41
C SER A 619 3.48 9.87 -12.57
N GLN A 620 4.35 10.41 -11.72
CA GLN A 620 5.80 10.20 -11.78
C GLN A 620 6.26 9.07 -10.84
N SER A 621 6.86 8.01 -11.40
CA SER A 621 7.54 6.97 -10.63
C SER A 621 8.95 7.40 -10.20
N GLY A 622 9.56 6.61 -9.32
CA GLY A 622 10.89 6.88 -8.80
C GLY A 622 10.86 7.81 -7.58
N THR A 623 11.91 7.72 -6.78
CA THR A 623 12.04 8.48 -5.53
C THR A 623 12.89 9.74 -5.76
N PRO A 624 12.39 10.95 -5.47
CA PRO A 624 13.18 12.17 -5.60
C PRO A 624 14.35 12.17 -4.63
N HIS A 625 15.46 12.77 -5.04
CA HIS A 625 16.64 13.01 -4.23
C HIS A 625 16.75 14.52 -4.00
N VAL A 626 16.71 14.96 -2.74
CA VAL A 626 16.86 16.37 -2.37
C VAL A 626 18.20 16.59 -1.67
N THR A 627 19.01 17.51 -2.20
CA THR A 627 20.30 17.92 -1.63
C THR A 627 20.23 19.36 -1.14
N ALA A 628 20.67 19.59 0.10
CA ALA A 628 20.73 20.90 0.72
C ALA A 628 22.17 21.44 0.82
N GLU A 629 22.38 22.74 0.66
CA GLU A 629 23.67 23.42 0.84
C GLU A 629 23.49 24.75 1.58
N TYR A 630 24.38 25.06 2.53
CA TYR A 630 24.17 26.14 3.50
C TYR A 630 25.20 27.26 3.41
N SER A 631 24.78 28.48 3.69
CA SER A 631 25.68 29.59 4.03
C SER A 631 25.15 30.41 5.21
N TYR A 632 26.07 31.04 5.95
CA TYR A 632 25.75 31.91 7.06
C TYR A 632 26.61 33.18 6.99
N ASP A 633 25.98 34.34 6.92
CA ASP A 633 26.64 35.64 7.07
C ASP A 633 26.42 36.17 8.49
N ALA A 634 27.49 36.20 9.28
CA ALA A 634 27.48 36.66 10.66
C ALA A 634 27.36 38.19 10.81
N ASN A 635 27.64 38.97 9.75
CA ASN A 635 27.48 40.42 9.75
C ASN A 635 26.03 40.80 9.39
N ALA A 636 25.45 40.10 8.40
CA ALA A 636 24.05 40.30 7.99
C ALA A 636 23.04 39.56 8.89
N LYS A 637 23.50 38.62 9.74
CA LYS A 637 22.67 37.72 10.55
C LYS A 637 21.70 36.91 9.69
N THR A 638 22.25 36.33 8.62
CA THR A 638 21.48 35.69 7.55
C THR A 638 21.92 34.25 7.38
N PHE A 639 20.99 33.31 7.55
CA PHE A 639 21.21 31.90 7.20
C PHE A 639 20.49 31.57 5.89
N THR A 640 21.16 30.84 5.01
CA THR A 640 20.62 30.48 3.69
C THR A 640 20.63 28.97 3.52
N ILE A 641 19.50 28.41 3.08
CA ILE A 641 19.36 27.02 2.65
C ILE A 641 19.12 27.02 1.14
N ASN A 642 20.08 26.49 0.38
CA ASN A 642 19.91 26.22 -1.04
C ASN A 642 19.46 24.76 -1.18
N LEU A 643 18.34 24.53 -1.85
CA LEU A 643 17.82 23.20 -2.13
C LEU A 643 17.95 22.87 -3.61
N SER A 644 18.19 21.59 -3.92
CA SER A 644 18.15 21.05 -5.27
C SER A 644 17.46 19.69 -5.27
N GLN A 645 16.62 19.41 -6.27
CA GLN A 645 15.92 18.12 -6.42
C GLN A 645 16.25 17.46 -7.77
N VAL A 646 16.32 16.14 -7.77
CA VAL A 646 16.36 15.32 -8.98
C VAL A 646 15.65 13.99 -8.74
N THR A 647 14.80 13.57 -9.68
CA THR A 647 14.34 12.18 -9.79
C THR A 647 15.07 11.58 -10.98
N TYR A 648 15.68 10.40 -10.84
CA TYR A 648 16.39 9.77 -11.94
C TYR A 648 15.39 9.15 -12.95
N PRO A 649 15.69 9.18 -14.26
CA PRO A 649 14.89 8.48 -15.27
C PRO A 649 14.78 6.98 -14.99
N ASP A 650 13.65 6.41 -15.36
CA ASP A 650 13.35 4.98 -15.30
C ASP A 650 12.59 4.55 -16.56
N ASP A 651 12.20 3.27 -16.63
CA ASP A 651 11.52 2.72 -17.81
C ASP A 651 10.09 3.27 -18.02
N ASN A 652 9.45 3.83 -16.98
CA ASN A 652 8.16 4.50 -17.10
C ASN A 652 8.30 5.92 -17.69
N GLN A 653 9.25 6.72 -17.19
CA GLN A 653 9.49 8.07 -17.70
C GLN A 653 10.99 8.39 -17.90
N LYS A 654 11.34 8.65 -19.16
CA LYS A 654 12.69 9.07 -19.60
C LYS A 654 13.04 10.51 -19.22
N GLU A 655 12.02 11.35 -19.03
CA GLU A 655 12.13 12.71 -18.51
C GLU A 655 11.40 12.77 -17.17
N LYS A 656 11.98 13.46 -16.18
CA LYS A 656 11.42 13.61 -14.85
C LYS A 656 11.37 15.09 -14.50
N PHE A 657 10.23 15.56 -14.02
CA PHE A 657 9.99 16.97 -13.72
C PHE A 657 10.19 17.26 -12.21
N PRO A 658 10.57 18.50 -11.84
CA PRO A 658 10.57 18.95 -10.46
C PRO A 658 9.16 18.84 -9.85
N LEU A 659 9.09 18.29 -8.65
CA LEU A 659 7.84 18.13 -7.89
C LEU A 659 7.65 19.30 -6.93
N PHE A 660 6.41 19.49 -6.47
CA PHE A 660 6.12 20.34 -5.31
C PHE A 660 6.48 19.53 -4.05
N ILE A 661 7.65 19.80 -3.47
CA ILE A 661 8.15 19.14 -2.26
C ILE A 661 7.98 20.09 -1.05
N PRO A 662 7.11 19.80 -0.08
CA PRO A 662 7.06 20.53 1.18
C PRO A 662 8.23 20.09 2.08
N VAL A 663 9.17 21.00 2.34
CA VAL A 663 10.31 20.75 3.23
C VAL A 663 10.04 21.42 4.57
N LYS A 664 9.62 20.64 5.56
CA LYS A 664 9.35 21.10 6.93
C LYS A 664 10.66 21.27 7.68
N VAL A 665 10.94 22.46 8.20
CA VAL A 665 12.25 22.82 8.80
C VAL A 665 12.15 23.51 10.16
N GLY A 666 13.12 23.20 11.01
CA GLY A 666 13.53 24.00 12.16
C GLY A 666 15.00 24.41 12.05
N LEU A 667 15.44 25.36 12.87
CA LEU A 667 16.85 25.77 12.96
C LEU A 667 17.30 25.68 14.42
N ILE A 668 18.28 24.82 14.72
CA ILE A 668 18.70 24.52 16.08
C ILE A 668 19.95 25.33 16.47
N SER A 669 19.95 25.96 17.66
CA SER A 669 21.15 26.55 18.25
C SER A 669 22.15 25.45 18.61
N PRO A 670 23.41 25.53 18.14
CA PRO A 670 24.47 24.60 18.56
C PRO A 670 24.90 24.77 20.03
N LYS A 671 24.47 25.86 20.72
CA LYS A 671 24.84 26.14 22.12
C LYS A 671 23.93 25.46 23.13
N ASP A 672 22.62 25.45 22.88
CA ASP A 672 21.62 24.99 23.86
C ASP A 672 20.53 24.06 23.30
N GLY A 673 20.60 23.73 22.00
CA GLY A 673 19.71 22.76 21.37
C GLY A 673 18.31 23.28 21.03
N LYS A 674 17.99 24.56 21.25
CA LYS A 674 16.64 25.09 20.99
C LYS A 674 16.44 25.52 19.55
N ASP A 675 15.19 25.44 19.09
CA ASP A 675 14.70 26.09 17.88
C ASP A 675 14.89 27.63 17.98
N VAL A 676 15.63 28.23 17.04
CA VAL A 676 15.86 29.68 16.94
C VAL A 676 14.85 30.40 16.05
N ILE A 677 14.02 29.66 15.32
CA ILE A 677 12.84 30.14 14.59
C ILE A 677 11.62 29.30 14.95
N PRO A 678 10.39 29.81 14.78
CA PRO A 678 9.22 28.96 14.61
C PRO A 678 9.42 28.02 13.41
N GLU A 679 8.82 26.83 13.49
CA GLU A 679 8.86 25.83 12.43
C GLU A 679 8.20 26.34 11.12
N VAL A 680 8.82 26.05 9.97
CA VAL A 680 8.38 26.54 8.65
C VAL A 680 8.26 25.39 7.66
N VAL A 681 7.27 25.42 6.77
CA VAL A 681 7.21 24.55 5.58
C VAL A 681 7.67 25.35 4.36
N LEU A 682 8.79 24.94 3.77
CA LEU A 682 9.32 25.52 2.54
C LEU A 682 8.65 24.84 1.34
N GLU A 683 7.96 25.63 0.50
CA GLU A 683 7.30 25.11 -0.71
C GLU A 683 8.31 24.99 -1.87
N PHE A 684 9.11 23.92 -1.87
CA PHE A 684 10.16 23.73 -2.86
C PHE A 684 9.58 23.17 -4.18
N LYS A 685 9.43 24.06 -5.17
CA LYS A 685 8.74 23.79 -6.45
C LYS A 685 9.66 23.77 -7.68
N LYS A 686 10.90 24.25 -7.58
CA LYS A 686 11.86 24.34 -8.69
C LYS A 686 12.83 23.15 -8.70
N ASP A 687 13.64 23.01 -9.75
CA ASP A 687 14.81 22.11 -9.73
C ASP A 687 15.83 22.56 -8.66
N LYS A 688 15.97 23.87 -8.48
CA LYS A 688 16.81 24.53 -7.46
C LYS A 688 16.13 25.78 -6.92
N ASP A 689 16.23 26.01 -5.62
CA ASP A 689 15.70 27.21 -4.98
C ASP A 689 16.51 27.62 -3.74
N THR A 690 16.41 28.88 -3.34
CA THR A 690 17.19 29.45 -2.24
C THR A 690 16.26 30.09 -1.21
N PHE A 691 16.29 29.58 0.01
CA PHE A 691 15.49 30.04 1.15
C PHE A 691 16.37 30.79 2.14
N VAL A 692 15.99 32.03 2.47
CA VAL A 692 16.80 32.97 3.25
C VAL A 692 16.09 33.29 4.56
N PHE A 693 16.80 33.17 5.67
CA PHE A 693 16.33 33.43 7.04
C PHE A 693 17.13 34.60 7.63
N GLU A 694 16.45 35.70 7.92
CA GLU A 694 17.04 36.90 8.53
C GLU A 694 16.97 36.86 10.07
N ASN A 695 17.75 37.72 10.74
CA ASN A 695 17.79 37.86 12.20
C ASN A 695 18.29 36.61 12.94
N ILE A 696 19.08 35.78 12.26
CA ILE A 696 19.72 34.59 12.81
C ILE A 696 21.03 35.00 13.47
N GLU A 697 21.06 35.04 14.80
CA GLU A 697 22.17 35.60 15.60
C GLU A 697 23.49 34.78 15.57
N GLU A 698 23.41 33.50 15.26
CA GLU A 698 24.56 32.58 15.16
C GLU A 698 24.29 31.49 14.12
N LYS A 699 25.34 30.84 13.60
CA LYS A 699 25.18 29.74 12.63
C LYS A 699 24.32 28.63 13.27
N PRO A 700 23.10 28.35 12.77
CA PRO A 700 22.28 27.27 13.27
C PRO A 700 22.69 25.93 12.65
N ILE A 701 22.16 24.85 13.20
CA ILE A 701 22.13 23.54 12.55
C ILE A 701 20.70 23.31 12.04
N PRO A 702 20.49 23.11 10.73
CA PRO A 702 19.14 22.96 10.19
C PRO A 702 18.56 21.57 10.45
N SER A 703 17.38 21.54 11.07
CA SER A 703 16.55 20.35 11.20
C SER A 703 15.69 20.24 9.93
N LEU A 704 16.06 19.35 9.00
CA LEU A 704 15.42 19.24 7.69
C LEU A 704 14.45 18.06 7.58
N PHE A 705 13.33 18.28 6.88
CA PHE A 705 12.26 17.31 6.67
C PHE A 705 11.68 16.74 7.97
N ARG A 706 11.37 17.60 8.95
CA ARG A 706 10.68 17.20 10.19
C ARG A 706 9.44 16.35 9.91
N GLU A 707 9.18 15.38 10.78
CA GLU A 707 8.19 14.30 10.60
C GLU A 707 8.35 13.45 9.33
N PHE A 708 9.46 13.58 8.59
CA PHE A 708 9.63 13.14 7.20
C PHE A 708 8.56 13.75 6.29
N SER A 709 8.69 15.05 6.02
CA SER A 709 7.63 15.85 5.38
C SER A 709 7.38 15.56 3.90
N ALA A 710 8.23 14.75 3.24
CA ALA A 710 8.03 14.31 1.86
C ALA A 710 8.75 12.96 1.60
N PRO A 711 8.24 12.08 0.73
CA PRO A 711 8.81 10.76 0.46
C PRO A 711 10.04 10.85 -0.47
N VAL A 712 11.17 11.30 0.08
CA VAL A 712 12.40 11.60 -0.69
C VAL A 712 13.66 11.00 -0.06
N TYR A 713 14.68 10.79 -0.87
CA TYR A 713 16.06 10.62 -0.40
C TYR A 713 16.62 11.97 0.04
N ILE A 714 16.95 12.10 1.33
CA ILE A 714 17.51 13.31 1.92
C ILE A 714 19.03 13.23 1.85
N LYS A 715 19.67 14.28 1.31
CA LYS A 715 21.11 14.51 1.40
C LYS A 715 21.35 15.84 2.12
N ASP A 716 21.49 15.74 3.43
CA ASP A 716 21.60 16.86 4.37
C ASP A 716 22.90 17.68 4.24
N ASN A 717 23.98 17.11 3.70
CA ASN A 717 25.34 17.69 3.67
C ASN A 717 25.85 18.21 5.04
N LEU A 718 25.32 17.69 6.16
CA LEU A 718 25.78 18.06 7.50
C LEU A 718 27.07 17.33 7.88
N THR A 719 27.85 17.92 8.80
CA THR A 719 28.98 17.24 9.42
C THR A 719 28.53 16.20 10.44
N ASP A 720 29.41 15.30 10.87
CA ASP A 720 29.05 14.28 11.87
C ASP A 720 28.78 14.91 13.24
N GLU A 721 29.46 16.00 13.57
CA GLU A 721 29.29 16.79 14.79
C GLU A 721 27.92 17.50 14.79
N GLU A 722 27.51 18.04 13.64
CA GLU A 722 26.19 18.63 13.45
C GLU A 722 25.08 17.59 13.59
N ARG A 723 25.24 16.42 12.95
CA ARG A 723 24.33 15.26 13.10
C ARG A 723 24.26 14.74 14.54
N ILE A 724 25.39 14.63 15.24
CA ILE A 724 25.45 14.23 16.66
C ILE A 724 24.72 15.25 17.55
N THR A 725 24.81 16.54 17.21
CA THR A 725 24.11 17.60 17.95
C THR A 725 22.60 17.51 17.75
N LEU A 726 22.13 17.31 16.51
CA LEU A 726 20.71 17.08 16.22
C LEU A 726 20.18 15.81 16.92
N LEU A 727 20.87 14.66 16.78
CA LEU A 727 20.52 13.40 17.44
C LEU A 727 20.22 13.57 18.94
N LYS A 728 21.06 14.36 19.63
CA LYS A 728 20.93 14.61 21.06
C LYS A 728 19.83 15.59 21.43
N TYR A 729 19.64 16.67 20.67
CA TYR A 729 18.91 17.85 21.15
C TYR A 729 17.76 18.38 20.28
N ASP A 730 17.63 17.95 19.02
CA ASP A 730 16.55 18.41 18.13
C ASP A 730 15.16 18.03 18.69
N SER A 731 14.13 18.82 18.40
CA SER A 731 12.78 18.57 18.88
C SER A 731 12.05 17.49 18.07
N ASP A 732 12.40 17.28 16.80
CA ASP A 732 11.75 16.30 15.92
C ASP A 732 12.34 14.88 16.01
N ALA A 733 11.48 13.91 16.32
CA ALA A 733 11.89 12.51 16.48
C ALA A 733 12.35 11.85 15.17
N PHE A 734 11.85 12.27 14.01
CA PHE A 734 12.31 11.75 12.73
C PHE A 734 13.71 12.27 12.38
N VAL A 735 13.99 13.57 12.51
CA VAL A 735 15.30 14.13 12.16
C VAL A 735 16.39 13.51 13.04
N ARG A 736 16.15 13.38 14.35
CA ARG A 736 17.06 12.66 15.28
C ARG A 736 17.33 11.23 14.83
N TYR A 737 16.29 10.49 14.42
CA TYR A 737 16.44 9.15 13.88
C TYR A 737 17.21 9.15 12.55
N ASN A 738 16.88 10.05 11.63
CA ASN A 738 17.51 10.15 10.32
C ASN A 738 19.01 10.42 10.43
N VAL A 739 19.44 11.40 11.24
CA VAL A 739 20.86 11.71 11.37
C VAL A 739 21.65 10.57 12.04
N CYS A 740 21.01 9.77 12.90
CA CYS A 740 21.57 8.52 13.42
C CYS A 740 21.73 7.46 12.31
N ILE A 741 20.70 7.30 11.46
CA ILE A 741 20.75 6.44 10.27
C ILE A 741 21.82 6.90 9.28
N ASP A 742 22.02 8.19 9.07
CA ASP A 742 23.03 8.72 8.13
C ASP A 742 24.46 8.57 8.66
N LEU A 743 24.67 8.73 9.97
CA LEU A 743 25.92 8.36 10.65
C LEU A 743 26.21 6.86 10.50
N TYR A 744 25.20 6.00 10.66
CA TYR A 744 25.32 4.57 10.38
C TYR A 744 25.64 4.28 8.90
N MET A 745 24.94 4.91 7.96
CA MET A 745 25.15 4.68 6.52
C MET A 745 26.55 5.10 6.08
N LYS A 746 27.07 6.22 6.58
CA LYS A 746 28.46 6.64 6.37
C LYS A 746 29.45 5.57 6.82
N GLN A 747 29.25 5.02 8.02
CA GLN A 747 30.09 3.95 8.58
C GLN A 747 29.98 2.64 7.79
N ILE A 748 28.75 2.22 7.46
CA ILE A 748 28.46 0.99 6.70
C ILE A 748 29.09 1.05 5.32
N ILE A 749 28.90 2.15 4.57
CA ILE A 749 29.50 2.32 3.24
C ILE A 749 31.04 2.35 3.35
N LYS A 750 31.62 2.97 4.38
CA LYS A 750 33.08 2.97 4.60
C LYS A 750 33.62 1.56 4.83
N ASN A 751 33.07 0.83 5.80
CA ASN A 751 33.56 -0.51 6.14
C ASN A 751 33.23 -1.56 5.06
N TYR A 752 32.09 -1.49 4.39
CA TYR A 752 31.74 -2.37 3.27
C TYR A 752 32.78 -2.27 2.15
N ASN A 753 33.19 -1.05 1.78
CA ASN A 753 34.22 -0.85 0.77
C ASN A 753 35.61 -1.32 1.24
N GLU A 754 35.91 -1.28 2.53
CA GLU A 754 37.16 -1.82 3.09
C GLU A 754 37.20 -3.36 3.05
N PHE A 755 36.13 -4.03 3.48
CA PHE A 755 36.00 -5.49 3.37
C PHE A 755 35.99 -5.95 1.90
N LEU A 756 35.32 -5.23 1.00
CA LEU A 756 35.34 -5.50 -0.44
C LEU A 756 36.75 -5.31 -1.03
N ALA A 757 37.49 -4.28 -0.60
CA ALA A 757 38.89 -4.08 -0.99
C ALA A 757 39.81 -5.18 -0.45
N GLN A 758 39.59 -5.68 0.77
CA GLN A 758 40.33 -6.83 1.32
C GLN A 758 40.06 -8.09 0.49
N LYS A 759 38.79 -8.45 0.29
CA LYS A 759 38.34 -9.63 -0.48
C LYS A 759 38.84 -9.64 -1.92
N THR A 760 39.03 -8.47 -2.54
CA THR A 760 39.54 -8.34 -3.92
C THR A 760 41.06 -8.23 -4.01
N LYS A 761 41.79 -8.10 -2.90
CA LYS A 761 43.25 -7.85 -2.86
C LYS A 761 44.07 -8.88 -2.08
N GLU A 762 43.55 -10.09 -1.82
CA GLU A 762 44.37 -11.21 -1.28
C GLU A 762 45.60 -11.55 -2.14
N ALA A 763 45.70 -11.01 -3.36
CA ALA A 763 46.88 -11.09 -4.23
C ALA A 763 48.08 -10.18 -3.84
N ASN A 764 47.94 -9.18 -2.96
CA ASN A 764 48.95 -8.10 -2.80
C ASN A 764 49.29 -7.64 -1.36
N GLY A 765 48.99 -8.44 -0.33
CA GLY A 765 49.82 -8.53 0.88
C GLY A 765 50.02 -7.30 1.79
N LEU A 766 49.13 -6.30 1.78
CA LEU A 766 49.13 -5.19 2.75
C LEU A 766 48.02 -5.36 3.79
N GLU A 767 48.35 -5.25 5.08
CA GLU A 767 47.32 -5.11 6.12
C GLU A 767 46.50 -3.83 5.88
N HIS A 768 45.17 -3.96 5.96
CA HIS A 768 44.23 -2.85 5.84
C HIS A 768 43.34 -2.84 7.07
N SER A 769 43.57 -1.91 7.99
CA SER A 769 42.71 -1.69 9.15
C SER A 769 41.34 -1.18 8.71
N LEU A 770 40.29 -1.72 9.33
CA LEU A 770 38.93 -1.23 9.18
C LEU A 770 38.79 0.10 9.93
N THR A 771 38.10 1.08 9.34
CA THR A 771 37.79 2.35 10.00
C THR A 771 36.90 2.07 11.23
N PRO A 772 37.29 2.44 12.45
CA PRO A 772 36.45 2.24 13.63
C PRO A 772 35.18 3.09 13.58
N VAL A 773 34.18 2.72 14.38
CA VAL A 773 33.00 3.56 14.62
C VAL A 773 33.41 4.79 15.42
N SER A 774 32.89 5.98 15.07
CA SER A 774 33.17 7.22 15.80
C SER A 774 32.84 7.09 17.29
N GLU A 775 33.82 7.36 18.16
CA GLU A 775 33.64 7.32 19.62
C GLU A 775 32.67 8.42 20.07
N ASP A 776 32.62 9.57 19.39
CA ASP A 776 31.65 10.64 19.68
C ASP A 776 30.21 10.24 19.33
N PHE A 777 30.01 9.45 18.26
CA PHE A 777 28.71 8.86 17.94
C PHE A 777 28.29 7.81 18.97
N ILE A 778 29.24 6.96 19.42
CA ILE A 778 29.00 6.03 20.52
C ILE A 778 28.65 6.77 21.82
N ASN A 779 29.34 7.88 22.13
CA ASN A 779 29.05 8.73 23.28
C ASN A 779 27.68 9.43 23.16
N ALA A 780 27.24 9.79 21.96
CA ALA A 780 25.91 10.34 21.72
C ALA A 780 24.80 9.30 21.97
N ILE A 781 24.96 8.07 21.46
CA ILE A 781 24.04 6.95 21.73
C ILE A 781 24.05 6.62 23.23
N LYS A 782 25.22 6.56 23.87
CA LYS A 782 25.37 6.36 25.32
C LYS A 782 24.56 7.40 26.11
N HIS A 783 24.72 8.68 25.80
CA HIS A 783 24.03 9.77 26.48
C HIS A 783 22.50 9.62 26.42
N LEU A 784 21.96 9.25 25.26
CA LEU A 784 20.52 9.00 25.08
C LEU A 784 20.05 7.71 25.76
N LEU A 785 20.91 6.69 25.86
CA LEU A 785 20.61 5.47 26.61
C LEU A 785 20.56 5.74 28.13
N GLU A 786 21.49 6.53 28.66
CA GLU A 786 21.60 6.88 30.09
C GLU A 786 20.53 7.88 30.55
N ASP A 787 20.01 8.74 29.67
CA ASP A 787 18.91 9.67 30.00
C ASP A 787 17.63 8.90 30.38
N LYS A 788 17.12 9.13 31.59
CA LYS A 788 15.93 8.45 32.13
C LYS A 788 14.60 9.03 31.62
N HIS A 789 14.63 10.09 30.82
CA HIS A 789 13.44 10.77 30.29
C HIS A 789 13.17 10.48 28.79
N SER A 790 14.18 10.08 28.01
CA SER A 790 14.04 9.70 26.60
C SER A 790 13.17 8.44 26.40
N ASP A 791 12.32 8.48 25.37
CA ASP A 791 11.39 7.41 24.98
C ASP A 791 12.09 6.04 24.78
N PRO A 792 11.65 4.97 25.48
CA PRO A 792 12.12 3.60 25.25
C PRO A 792 11.96 3.12 23.81
N GLY A 793 10.94 3.58 23.09
CA GLY A 793 10.69 3.25 21.69
C GLY A 793 11.79 3.81 20.79
N PHE A 794 12.02 5.11 20.85
CA PHE A 794 13.13 5.80 20.18
C PHE A 794 14.51 5.17 20.52
N LYS A 795 14.75 4.83 21.80
CA LYS A 795 15.97 4.11 22.22
C LYS A 795 16.17 2.78 21.49
N ALA A 796 15.10 2.08 21.13
CA ALA A 796 15.18 0.82 20.39
C ALA A 796 15.56 1.01 18.91
N TYR A 797 15.37 2.20 18.32
CA TYR A 797 15.85 2.53 16.97
C TYR A 797 17.34 2.90 16.97
N ILE A 798 17.78 3.79 17.87
CA ILE A 798 19.17 4.31 17.85
C ILE A 798 20.26 3.29 18.23
N ILE A 799 19.87 2.08 18.68
CA ILE A 799 20.79 0.95 18.91
C ILE A 799 20.76 -0.08 17.77
N ALA A 800 19.83 0.06 16.82
CA ALA A 800 19.65 -0.85 15.71
C ALA A 800 20.24 -0.24 14.43
N LEU A 801 21.06 -1.01 13.71
CA LEU A 801 21.52 -0.62 12.38
C LEU A 801 20.34 -0.56 11.39
N PRO A 802 20.43 0.26 10.32
CA PRO A 802 19.42 0.34 9.29
C PRO A 802 19.09 -1.03 8.66
N ARG A 803 17.86 -1.17 8.13
CA ARG A 803 17.41 -2.41 7.46
C ARG A 803 18.24 -2.68 6.21
N ASP A 804 18.50 -3.95 5.92
CA ASP A 804 19.32 -4.37 4.76
C ASP A 804 18.76 -3.85 3.43
N ARG A 805 17.43 -3.88 3.27
CA ARG A 805 16.76 -3.33 2.07
C ARG A 805 16.97 -1.83 1.89
N TYR A 806 17.02 -1.05 2.98
CA TYR A 806 17.36 0.37 2.93
C TYR A 806 18.85 0.56 2.56
N ILE A 807 19.76 -0.19 3.19
CA ILE A 807 21.21 -0.13 2.88
C ILE A 807 21.48 -0.44 1.41
N MET A 808 20.80 -1.46 0.86
CA MET A 808 20.93 -1.92 -0.53
C MET A 808 20.54 -0.86 -1.58
N ASN A 809 19.79 0.19 -1.21
CA ASN A 809 19.50 1.28 -2.13
C ASN A 809 20.71 2.20 -2.39
N TYR A 810 21.71 2.21 -1.50
CA TYR A 810 22.89 3.08 -1.57
C TYR A 810 24.16 2.39 -2.11
N ILE A 811 24.15 1.06 -2.23
CA ILE A 811 25.30 0.26 -2.64
C ILE A 811 24.98 -0.39 -3.99
N LYS A 812 25.87 -0.22 -4.98
CA LYS A 812 25.79 -0.92 -6.27
C LYS A 812 26.47 -2.28 -6.16
N GLU A 813 25.90 -3.30 -6.80
CA GLU A 813 26.42 -4.68 -6.84
C GLU A 813 26.72 -5.23 -5.44
N VAL A 814 25.70 -5.22 -4.57
CA VAL A 814 25.81 -5.62 -3.16
C VAL A 814 26.17 -7.09 -3.03
N ASP A 815 27.24 -7.41 -2.31
CA ASP A 815 27.50 -8.76 -1.78
C ASP A 815 26.91 -8.85 -0.36
N PRO A 816 25.81 -9.62 -0.16
CA PRO A 816 25.16 -9.76 1.14
C PRO A 816 26.07 -10.29 2.26
N ILE A 817 27.14 -11.02 1.94
CA ILE A 817 28.05 -11.55 2.97
C ILE A 817 28.95 -10.44 3.50
N ILE A 818 29.49 -9.60 2.61
CA ILE A 818 30.29 -8.42 2.99
C ILE A 818 29.43 -7.44 3.80
N LEU A 819 28.16 -7.25 3.41
CA LEU A 819 27.23 -6.45 4.20
C LEU A 819 26.95 -7.06 5.58
N ALA A 820 26.80 -8.39 5.68
CA ALA A 820 26.65 -9.06 6.97
C ALA A 820 27.90 -8.91 7.86
N ASP A 821 29.10 -9.10 7.30
CA ASP A 821 30.38 -8.92 8.00
C ASP A 821 30.58 -7.47 8.46
N THR A 822 30.17 -6.50 7.63
CA THR A 822 30.14 -5.07 7.95
C THR A 822 29.24 -4.76 9.13
N LYS A 823 28.01 -5.29 9.14
CA LYS A 823 27.06 -5.10 10.24
C LYS A 823 27.56 -5.74 11.54
N ASP A 824 28.08 -6.97 11.47
CA ASP A 824 28.63 -7.68 12.63
C ASP A 824 29.87 -6.97 13.20
N TYR A 825 30.72 -6.35 12.36
CA TYR A 825 31.83 -5.49 12.81
C TYR A 825 31.33 -4.25 13.57
N ILE A 826 30.38 -3.50 13.00
CA ILE A 826 29.86 -2.26 13.60
C ILE A 826 29.14 -2.56 14.93
N TYR A 827 28.28 -3.58 14.97
CA TYR A 827 27.63 -4.03 16.21
C TYR A 827 28.66 -4.45 17.26
N LYS A 828 29.75 -5.11 16.88
CA LYS A 828 30.84 -5.50 17.80
C LYS A 828 31.60 -4.27 18.33
N GLN A 829 31.91 -3.28 17.49
CA GLN A 829 32.56 -2.04 17.93
C GLN A 829 31.68 -1.27 18.93
N MET A 830 30.39 -1.13 18.65
CA MET A 830 29.43 -0.53 19.60
C MET A 830 29.33 -1.34 20.89
N GLY A 831 29.20 -2.67 20.79
CA GLY A 831 29.06 -3.56 21.94
C GLY A 831 30.25 -3.51 22.91
N ASN A 832 31.47 -3.35 22.38
CA ASN A 832 32.70 -3.15 23.17
C ASN A 832 32.67 -1.91 24.08
N ARG A 833 31.72 -0.98 23.87
CA ARG A 833 31.52 0.23 24.70
C ARG A 833 30.19 0.20 25.45
N LEU A 834 29.12 -0.21 24.77
CA LEU A 834 27.74 -0.04 25.25
C LEU A 834 27.18 -1.25 26.00
N ASN A 835 27.72 -2.46 25.83
CA ASN A 835 27.14 -3.67 26.42
C ASN A 835 26.87 -3.60 27.95
N PRO A 836 27.75 -3.02 28.79
CA PRO A 836 27.45 -2.86 30.23
C PRO A 836 26.24 -1.95 30.51
N ILE A 837 26.05 -0.91 29.69
CA ILE A 837 24.96 0.07 29.82
C ILE A 837 23.65 -0.53 29.32
N LEU A 838 23.70 -1.21 28.16
CA LEU A 838 22.56 -1.97 27.64
C LEU A 838 22.12 -3.04 28.65
N PHE A 839 23.07 -3.75 29.28
CA PHE A 839 22.77 -4.74 30.32
C PHE A 839 22.11 -4.12 31.55
N SER A 840 22.59 -2.97 32.05
CA SER A 840 21.90 -2.22 33.13
C SER A 840 20.47 -1.90 32.73
N ILE A 841 20.27 -1.29 31.55
CA ILE A 841 18.92 -0.94 31.03
C ILE A 841 18.01 -2.16 30.95
N PHE A 842 18.51 -3.32 30.49
CA PHE A 842 17.75 -4.57 30.44
C PHE A 842 17.29 -5.07 31.83
N GLN A 843 18.08 -4.84 32.88
CA GLN A 843 17.70 -5.14 34.26
C GLN A 843 16.76 -4.06 34.83
N ASP A 844 17.16 -2.79 34.77
CA ASP A 844 16.47 -1.63 35.35
C ASP A 844 15.03 -1.47 34.83
N THR A 845 14.78 -1.81 33.56
CA THR A 845 13.46 -1.69 32.92
C THR A 845 12.53 -2.91 33.14
N GLU A 846 13.02 -4.00 33.71
CA GLU A 846 12.26 -5.26 33.85
C GLU A 846 10.92 -5.07 34.57
N SER A 847 10.96 -4.39 35.72
CA SER A 847 9.79 -4.18 36.58
C SER A 847 8.64 -3.47 35.88
N LYS A 848 8.93 -2.51 34.98
CA LYS A 848 7.91 -1.77 34.21
C LYS A 848 7.50 -2.53 32.95
N ALA A 849 8.47 -3.01 32.18
CA ALA A 849 8.24 -3.70 30.92
C ALA A 849 7.42 -4.98 31.10
N ASN A 850 7.59 -5.67 32.22
CA ASN A 850 6.87 -6.90 32.54
C ASN A 850 5.75 -6.70 33.58
N ASP A 851 5.33 -5.45 33.89
CA ASP A 851 4.26 -5.20 34.86
C ASP A 851 2.91 -5.79 34.42
N MET A 852 2.28 -6.52 35.34
CA MET A 852 1.10 -7.34 35.07
C MET A 852 -0.23 -6.67 35.43
N THR A 853 -0.24 -5.40 35.85
CA THR A 853 -1.44 -4.71 36.38
C THR A 853 -2.63 -4.82 35.43
N HIS A 854 -2.40 -4.64 34.13
CA HIS A 854 -3.42 -4.73 33.08
C HIS A 854 -3.36 -6.04 32.26
N PHE A 855 -2.66 -7.08 32.73
CA PHE A 855 -2.47 -8.31 31.93
C PHE A 855 -3.78 -9.07 31.63
N LYS A 856 -4.80 -8.93 32.49
CA LYS A 856 -6.12 -9.57 32.32
C LYS A 856 -7.17 -8.68 31.63
N ASP A 857 -6.81 -7.45 31.30
CA ASP A 857 -7.72 -6.45 30.73
C ASP A 857 -7.41 -6.24 29.24
N GLU A 858 -8.12 -6.95 28.38
CA GLU A 858 -7.95 -6.85 26.91
C GLU A 858 -8.61 -5.59 26.31
N SER A 859 -9.11 -4.65 27.13
CA SER A 859 -9.62 -3.33 26.69
C SER A 859 -8.59 -2.20 26.77
N TYR A 860 -7.52 -2.39 27.54
CA TYR A 860 -6.45 -1.41 27.76
C TYR A 860 -5.11 -1.88 27.18
N VAL A 861 -4.41 -1.02 26.46
CA VAL A 861 -3.04 -1.28 25.96
C VAL A 861 -2.18 -0.07 26.27
N ASP A 862 -1.00 -0.34 26.81
CA ASP A 862 0.01 0.66 27.18
C ASP A 862 1.16 0.60 26.17
N PHE A 863 1.17 1.54 25.21
CA PHE A 863 2.14 1.56 24.11
C PHE A 863 3.56 1.89 24.58
N ASP A 864 3.72 2.64 25.66
CA ASP A 864 5.03 2.87 26.28
C ASP A 864 5.55 1.60 26.95
N GLN A 865 4.67 0.80 27.57
CA GLN A 865 5.04 -0.53 28.08
C GLN A 865 5.43 -1.49 26.94
N LEU A 866 4.73 -1.47 25.80
CA LEU A 866 5.10 -2.24 24.60
C LEU A 866 6.50 -1.83 24.13
N ASN A 867 6.79 -0.52 24.09
CA ASN A 867 8.09 0.03 23.73
C ASN A 867 9.20 -0.34 24.72
N MET A 868 8.91 -0.40 26.03
CA MET A 868 9.88 -0.93 27.01
C MET A 868 10.19 -2.42 26.77
N ARG A 869 9.19 -3.25 26.40
CA ARG A 869 9.44 -4.65 26.00
C ARG A 869 10.23 -4.74 24.69
N LYS A 870 9.92 -3.90 23.69
CA LYS A 870 10.67 -3.78 22.43
C LYS A 870 12.15 -3.50 22.69
N LEU A 871 12.45 -2.49 23.52
CA LEU A 871 13.82 -2.15 23.94
C LEU A 871 14.52 -3.31 24.65
N ARG A 872 13.90 -3.92 25.68
CA ARG A 872 14.48 -5.05 26.43
C ARG A 872 14.80 -6.24 25.52
N ASN A 873 13.88 -6.61 24.64
CA ASN A 873 14.04 -7.77 23.76
C ASN A 873 15.10 -7.53 22.69
N SER A 874 15.19 -6.33 22.10
CA SER A 874 16.30 -5.95 21.21
C SER A 874 17.65 -6.06 21.93
N ILE A 875 17.76 -5.50 23.15
CA ILE A 875 18.98 -5.57 23.96
C ILE A 875 19.35 -7.02 24.28
N MET A 876 18.41 -7.86 24.70
CA MET A 876 18.68 -9.27 25.02
C MET A 876 19.25 -10.03 23.83
N VAL A 877 18.72 -9.81 22.62
CA VAL A 877 19.23 -10.43 21.38
C VAL A 877 20.63 -9.91 21.05
N MET A 878 20.87 -8.59 21.16
CA MET A 878 22.20 -7.99 20.93
C MET A 878 23.26 -8.52 21.90
N LEU A 879 22.96 -8.55 23.21
CA LEU A 879 23.87 -9.07 24.23
C LEU A 879 24.13 -10.57 24.09
N SER A 880 23.15 -11.34 23.61
CA SER A 880 23.32 -12.77 23.32
C SER A 880 24.20 -12.99 22.09
N LYS A 881 24.00 -12.23 21.00
CA LYS A 881 24.90 -12.25 19.83
C LYS A 881 26.33 -11.82 20.19
N ALA A 882 26.46 -10.85 21.10
CA ALA A 882 27.76 -10.40 21.62
C ALA A 882 28.39 -11.36 22.66
N GLN A 883 27.74 -12.47 23.01
CA GLN A 883 28.18 -13.44 24.03
C GLN A 883 28.50 -12.78 25.39
N TYR A 884 27.70 -11.79 25.79
CA TYR A 884 27.91 -11.07 27.05
C TYR A 884 27.76 -12.03 28.26
N PRO A 885 28.58 -11.88 29.32
CA PRO A 885 28.64 -12.86 30.41
C PRO A 885 27.28 -13.21 31.02
N HIS A 886 27.06 -14.50 31.23
CA HIS A 886 25.86 -15.08 31.85
C HIS A 886 24.51 -14.84 31.13
N MET A 887 24.48 -14.27 29.91
CA MET A 887 23.22 -13.98 29.20
C MET A 887 22.29 -15.18 29.00
N LEU A 888 22.84 -16.39 28.86
CA LEU A 888 22.05 -17.63 28.79
C LEU A 888 21.10 -17.82 29.98
N LYS A 889 21.48 -17.35 31.18
CA LYS A 889 20.60 -17.35 32.35
C LYS A 889 19.40 -16.42 32.11
N TYR A 890 19.66 -15.17 31.75
CA TYR A 890 18.61 -14.18 31.49
C TYR A 890 17.70 -14.55 30.32
N VAL A 891 18.21 -15.24 29.30
CA VAL A 891 17.40 -15.85 28.23
C VAL A 891 16.48 -16.94 28.79
N LYS A 892 16.97 -17.84 29.64
CA LYS A 892 16.17 -18.90 30.30
C LYS A 892 15.17 -18.36 31.33
N ASP A 893 15.47 -17.23 31.96
CA ASP A 893 14.58 -16.49 32.89
C ASP A 893 13.47 -15.77 32.10
N GLN A 894 13.82 -14.99 31.05
CA GLN A 894 12.87 -14.32 30.15
C GLN A 894 11.97 -15.33 29.41
N ALA A 895 12.45 -16.55 29.15
CA ALA A 895 11.64 -17.65 28.63
C ALA A 895 10.50 -18.10 29.57
N GLN A 896 10.48 -17.69 30.84
CA GLN A 896 9.38 -17.92 31.79
C GLN A 896 8.36 -16.77 31.84
N SER A 897 8.61 -15.67 31.11
CA SER A 897 7.71 -14.52 31.05
C SER A 897 6.29 -14.93 30.62
N PRO A 898 5.23 -14.30 31.16
CA PRO A 898 3.86 -14.52 30.69
C PRO A 898 3.59 -13.91 29.29
N TYR A 899 4.34 -12.88 28.89
CA TYR A 899 4.20 -12.20 27.59
C TYR A 899 4.84 -12.99 26.44
N PRO A 900 4.11 -13.28 25.34
CA PRO A 900 4.65 -13.94 24.14
C PRO A 900 5.85 -13.27 23.50
N SER A 901 5.90 -11.94 23.41
CA SER A 901 7.05 -11.21 22.85
C SER A 901 8.36 -11.58 23.54
N ASN A 902 8.31 -11.74 24.87
CA ASN A 902 9.49 -12.00 25.70
C ASN A 902 10.00 -13.43 25.53
N TRP A 903 9.13 -14.44 25.55
CA TRP A 903 9.57 -15.84 25.38
C TRP A 903 9.85 -16.22 23.93
N LEU A 904 9.23 -15.57 22.94
CA LEU A 904 9.66 -15.68 21.54
C LEU A 904 11.01 -14.97 21.31
N ALA A 905 11.23 -13.78 21.88
CA ALA A 905 12.55 -13.16 21.87
C ALA A 905 13.62 -14.04 22.56
N SER A 906 13.25 -14.80 23.59
CA SER A 906 14.17 -15.77 24.23
C SER A 906 14.58 -16.90 23.27
N LEU A 907 13.69 -17.34 22.37
CA LEU A 907 14.02 -18.31 21.32
C LEU A 907 14.97 -17.71 20.27
N SER A 908 14.72 -16.47 19.82
CA SER A 908 15.65 -15.80 18.89
C SER A 908 17.01 -15.51 19.53
N ALA A 909 17.04 -15.16 20.81
CA ALA A 909 18.28 -14.94 21.57
C ALA A 909 19.03 -16.26 21.86
N SER A 910 18.33 -17.39 22.00
CA SER A 910 18.97 -18.68 22.28
C SER A 910 19.76 -19.26 21.09
N ALA A 911 19.52 -18.76 19.87
CA ALA A 911 20.20 -19.21 18.65
C ALA A 911 21.74 -19.14 18.73
N TYR A 912 22.26 -18.16 19.49
CA TYR A 912 23.69 -17.87 19.66
C TYR A 912 24.41 -18.71 20.73
N PHE A 913 23.73 -19.65 21.41
CA PHE A 913 24.36 -20.51 22.41
C PHE A 913 24.58 -21.94 21.88
N THR A 914 25.58 -22.61 22.42
CA THR A 914 26.01 -23.95 22.00
C THR A 914 25.29 -25.06 22.77
N GLY A 915 25.32 -26.28 22.20
CA GLY A 915 24.57 -27.42 22.74
C GLY A 915 23.06 -27.30 22.46
N ASP A 916 22.27 -28.02 23.25
CA ASP A 916 20.84 -28.23 22.97
C ASP A 916 19.93 -27.05 23.37
N ASP A 917 20.46 -25.97 23.94
CA ASP A 917 19.64 -24.91 24.54
C ASP A 917 18.71 -24.17 23.56
N TYR A 918 19.11 -24.02 22.29
CA TYR A 918 18.21 -23.55 21.24
C TYR A 918 17.05 -24.52 21.01
N TYR A 919 17.32 -25.83 20.93
CA TYR A 919 16.31 -26.86 20.67
C TYR A 919 15.41 -27.11 21.89
N ASN A 920 15.95 -27.05 23.11
CA ASN A 920 15.17 -27.05 24.35
C ASN A 920 14.16 -25.89 24.39
N LEU A 921 14.56 -24.70 23.95
CA LEU A 921 13.66 -23.55 23.88
C LEU A 921 12.72 -23.61 22.66
N TYR A 922 13.15 -24.16 21.52
CA TYR A 922 12.29 -24.47 20.37
C TYR A 922 11.14 -25.38 20.80
N ASP A 923 11.42 -26.51 21.46
CA ASP A 923 10.40 -27.47 21.89
C ASP A 923 9.54 -26.90 23.02
N LYS A 924 10.11 -26.17 23.98
CA LYS A 924 9.33 -25.48 25.03
C LYS A 924 8.33 -24.50 24.41
N THR A 925 8.81 -23.60 23.55
CA THR A 925 7.98 -22.55 22.96
C THR A 925 6.99 -23.11 21.95
N TYR A 926 7.34 -24.16 21.19
CA TYR A 926 6.39 -24.91 20.37
C TYR A 926 5.23 -25.47 21.20
N ASN A 927 5.53 -26.07 22.36
CA ASN A 927 4.50 -26.60 23.26
C ASN A 927 3.61 -25.50 23.88
N LEU A 928 4.12 -24.27 24.05
CA LEU A 928 3.30 -23.10 24.42
C LEU A 928 2.42 -22.62 23.26
N SER A 929 2.94 -22.66 22.03
CA SER A 929 2.30 -22.07 20.85
C SER A 929 1.25 -22.96 20.19
N LYS A 930 1.54 -24.26 19.99
CA LYS A 930 0.83 -25.18 19.07
C LYS A 930 -0.69 -25.30 19.21
N ASN A 931 -1.27 -24.85 20.33
CA ASN A 931 -2.71 -24.90 20.58
C ASN A 931 -3.45 -23.65 20.10
N ASP A 932 -2.77 -22.51 19.92
CA ASP A 932 -3.29 -21.28 19.31
C ASP A 932 -2.58 -21.07 17.97
N GLU A 933 -3.37 -20.93 16.91
CA GLU A 933 -2.89 -20.92 15.53
C GLU A 933 -2.10 -19.66 15.16
N LEU A 934 -2.52 -18.50 15.67
CA LEU A 934 -1.82 -17.24 15.43
C LEU A 934 -0.53 -17.19 16.25
N LEU A 935 -0.54 -17.76 17.46
CA LEU A 935 0.67 -17.92 18.27
C LEU A 935 1.65 -18.93 17.64
N LEU A 936 1.15 -20.02 17.04
CA LEU A 936 1.96 -20.94 16.25
C LEU A 936 2.54 -20.26 15.01
N GLN A 937 1.80 -19.38 14.34
CA GLN A 937 2.31 -18.57 13.23
C GLN A 937 3.40 -17.59 13.67
N GLU A 938 3.28 -16.93 14.83
CA GLU A 938 4.36 -16.11 15.38
C GLU A 938 5.58 -16.93 15.81
N TRP A 939 5.38 -18.14 16.34
CA TRP A 939 6.46 -19.07 16.61
C TRP A 939 7.17 -19.53 15.32
N LEU A 940 6.42 -19.87 14.26
CA LEU A 940 6.97 -20.18 12.93
C LEU A 940 7.79 -19.00 12.40
N LYS A 941 7.26 -17.77 12.48
CA LYS A 941 7.98 -16.54 12.11
C LYS A 941 9.24 -16.32 12.96
N THR A 942 9.27 -16.79 14.20
CA THR A 942 10.39 -16.66 15.14
C THR A 942 11.48 -17.68 14.86
N VAL A 943 11.12 -18.94 14.55
CA VAL A 943 12.05 -19.98 14.11
C VAL A 943 12.65 -19.64 12.74
N SER A 944 11.81 -19.21 11.79
CA SER A 944 12.20 -18.90 10.41
C SER A 944 13.26 -17.79 10.32
N ARG A 945 13.21 -16.79 11.23
CA ARG A 945 14.17 -15.68 11.30
C ARG A 945 15.45 -15.97 12.10
N SER A 946 15.59 -17.14 12.72
CA SER A 946 16.71 -17.42 13.64
C SER A 946 18.08 -17.36 12.94
N ASP A 947 19.05 -16.69 13.56
CA ASP A 947 20.44 -16.59 13.08
C ASP A 947 21.18 -17.92 13.37
N ARG A 948 20.96 -18.91 12.51
CA ARG A 948 21.34 -20.32 12.70
C ARG A 948 22.04 -20.89 11.47
N SER A 949 23.18 -21.55 11.67
CA SER A 949 23.93 -22.25 10.61
C SER A 949 23.18 -23.48 10.05
N ASP A 950 22.34 -24.11 10.87
CA ASP A 950 21.47 -25.24 10.54
C ASP A 950 20.07 -24.83 10.06
N ILE A 951 19.82 -23.55 9.77
CA ILE A 951 18.49 -23.02 9.40
C ILE A 951 17.82 -23.77 8.23
N TYR A 952 18.57 -24.24 7.24
CA TYR A 952 18.01 -25.04 6.13
C TYR A 952 17.42 -26.39 6.59
N ASN A 953 18.03 -27.03 7.59
CA ASN A 953 17.49 -28.25 8.19
C ASN A 953 16.27 -27.92 9.05
N ILE A 954 16.27 -26.76 9.71
CA ILE A 954 15.14 -26.27 10.52
C ILE A 954 13.93 -25.97 9.64
N ILE A 955 14.08 -25.25 8.52
CA ILE A 955 13.00 -25.00 7.55
C ILE A 955 12.43 -26.33 7.04
N LYS A 956 13.30 -27.29 6.65
CA LYS A 956 12.86 -28.62 6.24
C LYS A 956 12.12 -29.39 7.36
N LYS A 957 12.53 -29.23 8.63
CA LYS A 957 11.82 -29.78 9.79
C LYS A 957 10.42 -29.16 9.92
N LEU A 958 10.29 -27.84 9.80
CA LEU A 958 9.00 -27.15 9.79
C LEU A 958 8.09 -27.63 8.66
N GLU A 959 8.64 -27.83 7.46
CA GLU A 959 7.92 -28.39 6.30
C GLU A 959 7.31 -29.77 6.61
N THR A 960 8.10 -30.70 7.15
CA THR A 960 7.65 -32.07 7.39
C THR A 960 6.77 -32.23 8.64
N GLU A 961 7.06 -31.51 9.72
CA GLU A 961 6.41 -31.74 11.02
C GLU A 961 5.17 -30.88 11.23
N ILE A 962 5.13 -29.67 10.67
CA ILE A 962 4.15 -28.63 11.02
C ILE A 962 3.39 -28.12 9.78
N LEU A 963 4.08 -27.58 8.77
CA LEU A 963 3.44 -26.95 7.60
C LEU A 963 2.75 -27.98 6.68
N LYS A 964 3.44 -29.08 6.34
CA LYS A 964 2.95 -30.18 5.51
C LYS A 964 2.37 -29.68 4.18
N ASP A 965 1.08 -29.89 3.95
CA ASP A 965 0.35 -29.41 2.78
C ASP A 965 -0.71 -28.34 3.13
N SER A 966 -0.50 -27.62 4.24
CA SER A 966 -1.28 -26.43 4.61
C SER A 966 -1.34 -25.43 3.46
N LYS A 967 -2.56 -25.13 3.00
CA LYS A 967 -2.84 -24.07 2.02
C LYS A 967 -3.04 -22.70 2.65
N ASN A 968 -3.17 -22.63 3.98
CA ASN A 968 -3.35 -21.40 4.72
C ASN A 968 -2.22 -20.38 4.43
N PRO A 969 -2.53 -19.17 3.92
CA PRO A 969 -1.53 -18.18 3.54
C PRO A 969 -0.62 -17.75 4.69
N ASN A 970 -1.13 -17.60 5.91
CA ASN A 970 -0.33 -17.17 7.05
C ASN A 970 0.72 -18.19 7.44
N ASN A 971 0.37 -19.49 7.45
CA ASN A 971 1.32 -20.58 7.72
C ASN A 971 2.48 -20.58 6.70
N ILE A 972 2.17 -20.41 5.41
CA ILE A 972 3.17 -20.38 4.33
C ILE A 972 4.06 -19.14 4.47
N ARG A 973 3.47 -17.95 4.60
CA ARG A 973 4.20 -16.69 4.80
C ARG A 973 5.08 -16.72 6.05
N ALA A 974 4.60 -17.33 7.14
CA ALA A 974 5.33 -17.46 8.41
C ALA A 974 6.57 -18.36 8.32
N VAL A 975 6.55 -19.40 7.50
CA VAL A 975 7.71 -20.30 7.32
C VAL A 975 8.78 -19.68 6.42
N TYR A 976 8.40 -19.00 5.33
CA TYR A 976 9.37 -18.63 4.29
C TYR A 976 9.82 -17.17 4.29
N LEU A 977 8.94 -16.18 4.49
CA LEU A 977 9.32 -14.75 4.36
C LEU A 977 10.34 -14.26 5.42
N PRO A 978 10.31 -14.71 6.70
CA PRO A 978 11.32 -14.29 7.66
C PRO A 978 12.70 -14.92 7.37
N PHE A 979 12.73 -16.13 6.80
CA PHE A 979 13.96 -16.80 6.35
C PHE A 979 14.62 -16.06 5.19
N THR A 980 13.86 -15.52 4.22
CA THR A 980 14.45 -14.75 3.11
C THR A 980 15.07 -13.42 3.56
N SER A 981 14.74 -12.96 4.77
CA SER A 981 15.39 -11.83 5.44
C SER A 981 16.71 -12.21 6.15
N ASN A 982 17.07 -13.49 6.24
CA ASN A 982 18.39 -13.90 6.73
C ASN A 982 19.45 -13.64 5.65
N LEU A 983 20.12 -12.49 5.77
CA LEU A 983 21.07 -11.95 4.80
C LEU A 983 22.17 -12.95 4.39
N ARG A 984 22.69 -13.76 5.35
CA ARG A 984 23.73 -14.77 5.10
C ARG A 984 23.17 -16.05 4.50
N ALA A 985 22.06 -16.56 5.05
CA ALA A 985 21.54 -17.88 4.71
C ALA A 985 20.76 -17.89 3.39
N PHE A 986 19.88 -16.91 3.15
CA PHE A 986 19.09 -16.84 1.92
C PHE A 986 19.97 -16.59 0.70
N ASN A 987 20.89 -15.62 0.82
CA ASN A 987 21.83 -15.25 -0.24
C ASN A 987 23.10 -16.13 -0.25
N ASP A 988 22.99 -17.40 0.14
CA ASP A 988 24.09 -18.36 0.04
C ASP A 988 24.59 -18.46 -1.40
N ILE A 989 25.91 -18.46 -1.59
CA ILE A 989 26.57 -18.32 -2.91
C ILE A 989 26.40 -19.55 -3.83
N SER A 990 25.76 -20.63 -3.34
CA SER A 990 25.27 -21.76 -4.14
C SER A 990 23.90 -21.50 -4.81
N GLY A 991 23.18 -20.45 -4.41
CA GLY A 991 21.82 -20.17 -4.89
C GLY A 991 20.71 -21.03 -4.25
N LYS A 992 21.05 -21.93 -3.32
CA LYS A 992 20.11 -22.89 -2.72
C LYS A 992 18.89 -22.24 -2.03
N GLY A 993 19.05 -21.03 -1.49
CA GLY A 993 17.94 -20.26 -0.90
C GLY A 993 16.95 -19.74 -1.94
N TYR A 994 17.46 -19.25 -3.08
CA TYR A 994 16.64 -18.79 -4.20
C TYR A 994 15.89 -19.97 -4.84
N LYS A 995 16.58 -21.12 -5.00
CA LYS A 995 15.94 -22.35 -5.49
C LYS A 995 14.82 -22.84 -4.57
N LEU A 996 15.05 -22.87 -3.25
CA LEU A 996 14.02 -23.23 -2.27
C LEU A 996 12.81 -22.29 -2.41
N MET A 997 13.05 -20.99 -2.50
CA MET A 997 11.97 -20.00 -2.64
C MET A 997 11.18 -20.18 -3.94
N ALA A 998 11.86 -20.41 -5.07
CA ALA A 998 11.23 -20.67 -6.35
C ALA A 998 10.46 -22.01 -6.38
N ASP A 999 10.98 -23.07 -5.75
CA ASP A 999 10.25 -24.35 -5.60
C ASP A 999 8.96 -24.18 -4.78
N VAL A 1000 8.97 -23.31 -3.76
CA VAL A 1000 7.78 -22.96 -2.97
C VAL A 1000 6.79 -22.13 -3.79
N ILE A 1001 7.25 -21.08 -4.49
CA ILE A 1001 6.40 -20.25 -5.37
C ILE A 1001 5.68 -21.14 -6.40
N MET A 1002 6.42 -22.04 -7.07
CA MET A 1002 5.87 -23.01 -8.03
C MET A 1002 4.94 -24.08 -7.41
N LYS A 1003 5.00 -24.31 -6.08
CA LYS A 1003 4.00 -25.13 -5.36
C LYS A 1003 2.73 -24.33 -5.06
N VAL A 1004 2.86 -23.04 -4.71
CA VAL A 1004 1.76 -22.18 -4.27
C VAL A 1004 0.94 -21.64 -5.45
N ASP A 1005 1.56 -21.25 -6.56
CA ASP A 1005 0.90 -20.65 -7.74
C ASP A 1005 -0.26 -21.52 -8.28
N LYS A 1006 -0.07 -22.84 -8.20
CA LYS A 1006 -1.03 -23.88 -8.60
C LYS A 1006 -2.33 -23.92 -7.81
N PHE A 1007 -2.44 -23.17 -6.72
CA PHE A 1007 -3.67 -23.06 -5.93
C PHE A 1007 -3.95 -21.64 -5.40
N ASN A 1008 -2.95 -20.76 -5.29
CA ASN A 1008 -3.13 -19.37 -4.86
C ASN A 1008 -2.09 -18.43 -5.55
N PRO A 1009 -2.41 -17.91 -6.75
CA PRO A 1009 -1.56 -16.97 -7.50
C PRO A 1009 -1.13 -15.71 -6.75
N MET A 1010 -2.05 -15.14 -5.95
CA MET A 1010 -1.78 -13.90 -5.22
C MET A 1010 -0.72 -14.10 -4.14
N VAL A 1011 -0.82 -15.18 -3.35
CA VAL A 1011 0.18 -15.53 -2.33
C VAL A 1011 1.49 -16.00 -2.98
N ALA A 1012 1.44 -16.72 -4.11
CA ALA A 1012 2.64 -17.06 -4.87
C ALA A 1012 3.42 -15.81 -5.33
N THR A 1013 2.70 -14.76 -5.73
CA THR A 1013 3.30 -13.49 -6.16
C THR A 1013 3.83 -12.67 -4.98
N GLN A 1014 3.12 -12.65 -3.83
CA GLN A 1014 3.66 -12.08 -2.58
C GLN A 1014 4.98 -12.75 -2.16
N LEU A 1015 5.11 -14.06 -2.38
CA LEU A 1015 6.31 -14.84 -2.08
C LEU A 1015 7.49 -14.54 -3.03
N CYS A 1016 7.28 -13.77 -4.11
CA CYS A 1016 8.35 -13.26 -4.99
C CYS A 1016 9.04 -11.98 -4.46
N ASP A 1017 8.55 -11.34 -3.40
CA ASP A 1017 9.13 -10.14 -2.79
C ASP A 1017 10.68 -10.15 -2.59
N PRO A 1018 11.34 -11.23 -2.12
CA PRO A 1018 12.80 -11.25 -2.00
C PRO A 1018 13.57 -11.22 -3.33
N PHE A 1019 12.92 -11.43 -4.47
CA PHE A 1019 13.52 -11.27 -5.80
C PHE A 1019 13.48 -9.83 -6.33
N LYS A 1020 12.72 -8.91 -5.71
CA LYS A 1020 12.60 -7.49 -6.15
C LYS A 1020 13.95 -6.76 -6.26
N LEU A 1021 14.93 -7.21 -5.47
CA LEU A 1021 16.29 -6.66 -5.37
C LEU A 1021 17.34 -7.36 -6.24
N TRP A 1022 16.94 -8.29 -7.13
CA TRP A 1022 17.91 -9.14 -7.86
C TRP A 1022 18.97 -8.35 -8.63
N ASN A 1023 18.60 -7.20 -9.22
CA ASN A 1023 19.50 -6.34 -10.00
C ASN A 1023 20.39 -5.41 -9.14
N LYS A 1024 20.21 -5.42 -7.81
CA LYS A 1024 21.03 -4.67 -6.84
C LYS A 1024 22.24 -5.49 -6.36
N LEU A 1025 22.15 -6.83 -6.41
CA LEU A 1025 23.16 -7.75 -5.88
C LEU A 1025 24.41 -7.86 -6.77
N ASP A 1026 25.47 -8.51 -6.29
CA ASP A 1026 26.63 -8.89 -7.09
C ASP A 1026 26.24 -9.74 -8.31
N LEU A 1027 27.00 -9.62 -9.41
CA LEU A 1027 26.70 -10.24 -10.71
C LEU A 1027 26.46 -11.76 -10.65
N LYS A 1028 27.12 -12.49 -9.73
CA LYS A 1028 26.90 -13.93 -9.58
C LYS A 1028 25.55 -14.22 -8.92
N ARG A 1029 25.14 -13.43 -7.93
CA ARG A 1029 23.81 -13.52 -7.32
C ARG A 1029 22.70 -13.04 -8.27
N GLN A 1030 22.94 -12.01 -9.08
CA GLN A 1030 22.01 -11.59 -10.13
C GLN A 1030 21.69 -12.78 -11.06
N ALA A 1031 22.73 -13.44 -11.59
CA ALA A 1031 22.57 -14.58 -12.48
C ALA A 1031 21.83 -15.76 -11.83
N LEU A 1032 22.10 -16.06 -10.55
CA LEU A 1032 21.41 -17.12 -9.80
C LEU A 1032 19.92 -16.81 -9.60
N MET A 1033 19.56 -15.59 -9.17
CA MET A 1033 18.16 -15.17 -9.05
C MET A 1033 17.45 -15.14 -10.40
N HIS A 1034 18.10 -14.60 -11.44
CA HIS A 1034 17.56 -14.53 -12.79
C HIS A 1034 17.29 -15.93 -13.37
N ASN A 1035 18.17 -16.91 -13.15
CA ASN A 1035 17.94 -18.29 -13.58
C ASN A 1035 16.69 -18.91 -12.93
N GLU A 1036 16.49 -18.70 -11.61
CA GLU A 1036 15.30 -19.19 -10.91
C GLU A 1036 14.02 -18.48 -11.36
N MET A 1037 14.05 -17.16 -11.62
CA MET A 1037 12.91 -16.44 -12.21
C MET A 1037 12.57 -16.92 -13.63
N ASN A 1038 13.57 -17.22 -14.46
CA ASN A 1038 13.34 -17.83 -15.78
C ASN A 1038 12.77 -19.25 -15.68
N ARG A 1039 13.17 -20.04 -14.67
CA ARG A 1039 12.59 -21.36 -14.38
C ARG A 1039 11.11 -21.25 -13.98
N MET A 1040 10.75 -20.27 -13.17
CA MET A 1040 9.34 -19.99 -12.81
C MET A 1040 8.54 -19.53 -14.05
N LEU A 1041 9.06 -18.59 -14.85
CA LEU A 1041 8.45 -18.17 -16.13
C LEU A 1041 8.27 -19.31 -17.16
N SER A 1042 9.03 -20.39 -17.03
CA SER A 1042 8.95 -21.57 -17.91
C SER A 1042 7.98 -22.65 -17.40
N MET A 1043 7.16 -22.36 -16.38
CA MET A 1043 6.24 -23.31 -15.79
C MET A 1043 4.97 -23.48 -16.62
N ASP A 1044 4.62 -24.75 -16.92
CA ASP A 1044 3.32 -25.09 -17.49
C ASP A 1044 2.19 -24.58 -16.58
N ASN A 1045 1.23 -23.86 -17.16
CA ASN A 1045 0.10 -23.25 -16.46
C ASN A 1045 0.49 -22.24 -15.34
N ILE A 1046 1.58 -21.49 -15.53
CA ILE A 1046 1.87 -20.28 -14.73
C ILE A 1046 0.67 -19.33 -14.72
N SER A 1047 0.33 -18.79 -13.54
CA SER A 1047 -0.78 -17.84 -13.39
C SER A 1047 -0.54 -16.50 -14.12
N PRO A 1048 -1.60 -15.76 -14.49
CA PRO A 1048 -1.47 -14.39 -15.02
C PRO A 1048 -0.72 -13.47 -14.06
N ASN A 1049 -0.99 -13.59 -12.74
CA ASN A 1049 -0.32 -12.82 -11.69
C ASN A 1049 1.19 -12.99 -11.72
N LEU A 1050 1.65 -14.25 -11.60
CA LEU A 1050 3.06 -14.60 -11.51
C LEU A 1050 3.77 -14.35 -12.86
N LYS A 1051 3.09 -14.58 -13.99
CA LYS A 1051 3.58 -14.26 -15.33
C LYS A 1051 3.81 -12.76 -15.49
N GLU A 1052 2.85 -11.90 -15.16
CA GLU A 1052 3.03 -10.44 -15.21
C GLU A 1052 4.18 -10.00 -14.31
N TYR A 1053 4.16 -10.42 -13.04
CA TYR A 1053 5.10 -9.97 -12.03
C TYR A 1053 6.55 -10.32 -12.41
N LEU A 1054 6.79 -11.56 -12.86
CA LEU A 1054 8.12 -11.98 -13.28
C LEU A 1054 8.54 -11.41 -14.64
N LEU A 1055 7.61 -11.11 -15.56
CA LEU A 1055 7.95 -10.44 -16.82
C LEU A 1055 8.41 -9.00 -16.56
N ARG A 1056 7.65 -8.19 -15.81
CA ARG A 1056 8.05 -6.84 -15.38
C ARG A 1056 9.36 -6.90 -14.59
N LEU A 1057 9.44 -7.76 -13.58
CA LEU A 1057 10.64 -7.89 -12.72
C LEU A 1057 11.91 -8.29 -13.49
N THR A 1058 11.80 -8.93 -14.66
CA THR A 1058 12.94 -9.30 -15.51
C THR A 1058 13.13 -8.42 -16.76
N ASN A 1059 12.51 -7.24 -16.81
CA ASN A 1059 12.58 -6.28 -17.93
C ASN A 1059 12.09 -6.86 -19.27
N LYS A 1060 11.02 -7.67 -19.24
CA LYS A 1060 10.44 -8.34 -20.43
C LYS A 1060 9.05 -7.81 -20.82
N MET A 1061 8.51 -6.87 -20.04
CA MET A 1061 7.22 -6.22 -20.23
C MET A 1061 7.21 -4.89 -19.48
#